data_AF-A0A4U8Z0W7-F1
#
_entry.id   AF-A0A4U8Z0W7-F1
#
_cell.length_a   1.000
_cell.length_b   1.000
_cell.length_c   1.000
_cell.angle_alpha   90.00
_cell.angle_beta   90.00
_cell.angle_gamma   90.00
#
_symmetry.space_group_name_H-M   'P 1'
#
loop_
_entity.id
_entity.type
_entity.pdbx_description
1 polymer ?
#
loop_
_entity_poly.entity_id
_entity_poly.type
_entity_poly.pdbx_seq_one_letter_code
_entity_poly.pdbx_strand_id
1 'polypeptide(L)'
;MIKHIFWGLAMLALALAPGARAAEPPVSADVFVSPGGDDVAGEGSFDKPYATVDRARAALRTKLTGAGQSRDWTVLFRGGTYFLPETVTFTPDDGAGAGHVVTYAAYPGETVVWSGGTDITELLHPADLPALGLSNVCQAEIPGPRPFTQVNANYYFGEIWVNGVRASEPIRPRRGSDWFHMREGGSAVPTTQIATFTEGSKTIRLTSAAALPGGVGSAIAFNKAGFGFRANRSYWILSMSDNDVELGASPGGAALLAQASGALPLQDNVQAVNAADRVSTAVRPSLNRFGFNAGADPELSSSWTNVTDIKIQIPTGGASSDIIPVQSIDDKGQTVTLNSHVMIPAKLYPGHAWRRWNRFEDIGPGEMYLNRQTGVLTYVPRPGETCSNIKVIAPRLLQLMLISNSRAAGGPTGVPAGNIAFSGITFSHTQSTLYSGAFDLAGNTGGIMGVESNHANTLSSGIVTVGAENVLFDHDAFTHFGESGILTSFGSNHVTIRNSSFSDLGGAPIIAGGYMADRVANYKYSSRTAYTGFNFDGPTTPDSPFDASNCCLSVINSTMDDFGLLSTGVAGIAITHAQSFTISHNTIRNSPSFGIAVGSDWDHALPANRNSLYSIGSFGTTIAYNDISNCGYEKNPAGVPVPGGSMVNDFGCLYVRGPQDGDGAKPRMSIIGNNVHDVSSGAWLTFDGKTPTRRAHGFDGVLDYHDGNDASGIDESNNLFYNLNSLDPVHPGYPNRLMQHTGNMRDDYWNNIYYGFVPAGFKYPKDFAAQAFYGAGDPNSPWAIPIEGPQPFLRFTRNIIVIDQPGGPAAPFQHNLDVRNRNQFYKNDYNMYFERGKTIVDYVDYGGKMSIDEWRSPPFSQDVHSLFDVDPNFKDPAHGDFTFKSTGEGAPCAGTGGVSPACGFAEPFIPWDYTAAGAH
;
A
#
# COMPACT_ATOMS: atom_id res chain seq x y z
N MET A 1 -61.23 35.77 49.40
CA MET A 1 -61.15 34.57 50.26
C MET A 1 -60.50 33.48 49.41
N ILE A 2 -59.19 33.26 49.49
CA ILE A 2 -58.41 32.74 50.63
C ILE A 2 -58.62 31.23 50.78
N LYS A 3 -57.51 30.48 50.65
CA LYS A 3 -57.28 29.06 50.99
C LYS A 3 -58.06 28.11 50.06
N HIS A 4 -57.44 27.27 49.25
CA HIS A 4 -56.46 26.25 49.58
C HIS A 4 -55.80 25.77 48.29
N ILE A 5 -54.46 25.73 48.21
CA ILE A 5 -53.60 24.76 47.49
C ILE A 5 -52.18 25.22 47.85
N PHE A 6 -51.70 24.84 49.04
CA PHE A 6 -50.32 25.08 49.48
C PHE A 6 -49.91 24.05 50.55
N TRP A 7 -50.23 22.76 50.34
CA TRP A 7 -49.75 21.66 51.21
C TRP A 7 -49.54 20.36 50.42
N GLY A 8 -48.94 20.43 49.23
CA GLY A 8 -48.69 19.25 48.37
C GLY A 8 -47.35 19.23 47.63
N LEU A 9 -46.41 20.14 47.95
CA LEU A 9 -45.14 20.28 47.22
C LEU A 9 -43.88 20.29 48.12
N ALA A 10 -44.00 19.89 49.39
CA ALA A 10 -42.88 19.88 50.34
C ALA A 10 -42.43 18.46 50.78
N MET A 11 -42.94 17.39 50.18
CA MET A 11 -42.52 16.00 50.47
C MET A 11 -42.15 15.18 49.23
N LEU A 12 -41.83 15.84 48.11
CA LEU A 12 -41.24 15.19 46.93
C LEU A 12 -40.09 16.03 46.35
N ALA A 13 -39.26 16.59 47.24
CA ALA A 13 -38.05 17.34 46.88
C ALA A 13 -36.89 17.03 47.85
N LEU A 14 -36.85 15.80 48.39
CA LEU A 14 -35.77 15.30 49.23
C LEU A 14 -35.41 13.85 48.86
N ALA A 15 -35.21 13.57 47.57
CA ALA A 15 -34.69 12.28 47.09
C ALA A 15 -33.89 12.39 45.77
N LEU A 16 -33.35 13.56 45.46
CA LEU A 16 -32.39 13.75 44.35
C LEU A 16 -31.25 14.68 44.81
N ALA A 17 -30.64 14.34 45.95
CA ALA A 17 -29.22 14.62 46.08
C ALA A 17 -28.51 13.54 45.25
N PRO A 18 -27.54 13.88 44.38
CA PRO A 18 -26.62 12.87 43.88
C PRO A 18 -25.98 12.28 45.14
N GLY A 19 -26.31 11.03 45.46
CA GLY A 19 -25.51 10.29 46.43
C GLY A 19 -24.09 10.40 45.91
N ALA A 20 -23.21 11.01 46.70
CA ALA A 20 -21.78 11.00 46.43
C ALA A 20 -21.38 9.52 46.40
N ARG A 21 -21.39 8.94 45.20
CA ARG A 21 -20.82 7.61 44.96
C ARG A 21 -19.37 7.81 45.34
N ALA A 22 -18.94 7.17 46.43
CA ALA A 22 -17.53 7.13 46.78
C ALA A 22 -16.78 6.77 45.49
N ALA A 23 -15.83 7.61 45.08
CA ALA A 23 -15.02 7.32 43.92
C ALA A 23 -14.47 5.90 44.10
N GLU A 24 -14.71 5.03 43.12
CA GLU A 24 -14.14 3.69 43.16
C GLU A 24 -12.63 3.84 43.36
N PRO A 25 -12.01 3.03 44.23
CA PRO A 25 -10.58 3.14 44.47
C PRO A 25 -9.85 3.03 43.13
N PRO A 26 -8.81 3.84 42.89
CA PRO A 26 -8.14 3.84 41.61
C PRO A 26 -7.60 2.43 41.31
N VAL A 27 -7.75 2.00 40.06
CA VAL A 27 -7.20 0.71 39.61
C VAL A 27 -5.71 0.68 39.92
N SER A 28 -5.26 -0.39 40.58
CA SER A 28 -3.87 -0.54 41.00
C SER A 28 -2.95 -0.64 39.79
N ALA A 29 -1.82 0.07 39.84
CA ALA A 29 -0.75 0.00 38.85
C ALA A 29 0.62 0.15 39.50
N ASP A 30 1.67 -0.31 38.84
CA ASP A 30 3.05 -0.17 39.29
C ASP A 30 3.62 1.22 39.03
N VAL A 31 3.12 1.90 37.99
CA VAL A 31 3.48 3.26 37.59
C VAL A 31 2.26 3.97 37.01
N PHE A 32 2.02 5.21 37.43
CA PHE A 32 1.06 6.12 36.82
C PHE A 32 1.76 7.24 36.06
N VAL A 33 1.20 7.62 34.92
CA VAL A 33 1.67 8.71 34.06
C VAL A 33 0.51 9.65 33.76
N SER A 34 0.74 10.96 33.70
CA SER A 34 -0.27 11.97 33.37
C SER A 34 0.36 13.13 32.62
N PRO A 35 -0.32 13.81 31.67
CA PRO A 35 0.26 14.97 31.00
C PRO A 35 0.58 16.13 31.95
N GLY A 36 -0.11 16.19 33.10
CA GLY A 36 0.15 17.16 34.18
C GLY A 36 1.05 16.62 35.30
N GLY A 37 1.67 15.46 35.12
CA GLY A 37 2.62 14.87 36.07
C GLY A 37 3.96 15.61 36.11
N ASP A 38 4.92 15.05 36.85
CA ASP A 38 6.26 15.63 37.02
C ASP A 38 7.33 14.53 36.94
N ASP A 39 8.28 14.65 36.02
CA ASP A 39 9.35 13.64 35.86
C ASP A 39 10.48 13.75 36.88
N VAL A 40 10.59 14.89 37.56
CA VAL A 40 11.61 15.21 38.57
C VAL A 40 11.08 14.91 39.97
N ALA A 41 9.92 15.45 40.32
CA ALA A 41 9.32 15.33 41.65
C ALA A 41 8.26 14.22 41.75
N GLY A 42 7.80 13.67 40.62
CA GLY A 42 6.87 12.55 40.59
C GLY A 42 7.47 11.26 41.14
N GLU A 43 6.62 10.42 41.69
CA GLU A 43 6.98 9.12 42.27
C GLU A 43 6.43 7.95 41.45
N GLY A 44 5.63 8.25 40.42
CA GLY A 44 4.89 7.26 39.63
C GLY A 44 3.69 6.67 40.38
N SER A 45 3.23 7.33 41.45
CA SER A 45 2.00 6.98 42.17
C SER A 45 0.79 7.69 41.56
N PHE A 46 -0.42 7.28 41.91
CA PHE A 46 -1.65 7.90 41.41
C PHE A 46 -1.71 9.42 41.72
N ASP A 47 -1.27 9.82 42.92
CA ASP A 47 -1.29 11.23 43.36
C ASP A 47 -0.10 12.05 42.85
N LYS A 48 1.02 11.38 42.53
CA LYS A 48 2.24 12.01 42.00
C LYS A 48 2.73 11.24 40.76
N PRO A 49 1.98 11.28 39.65
CA PRO A 49 2.32 10.56 38.44
C PRO A 49 3.55 11.17 37.75
N TYR A 50 4.24 10.37 36.95
CA TYR A 50 5.25 10.88 36.02
C TYR A 50 4.57 11.65 34.87
N ALA A 51 5.33 12.50 34.18
CA ALA A 51 4.84 13.27 33.04
C ALA A 51 5.00 12.51 31.71
N THR A 52 6.09 11.75 31.55
CA THR A 52 6.47 11.19 30.25
C THR A 52 6.54 9.66 30.21
N VAL A 53 6.39 9.13 28.99
CA VAL A 53 6.58 7.70 28.66
C VAL A 53 8.00 7.26 29.01
N ASP A 54 9.02 8.07 28.68
CA ASP A 54 10.42 7.75 28.93
C ASP A 54 10.73 7.64 30.42
N ARG A 55 10.22 8.57 31.23
CA ARG A 55 10.41 8.51 32.67
C ARG A 55 9.76 7.27 33.28
N ALA A 56 8.54 6.95 32.88
CA ALA A 56 7.82 5.77 33.34
C ALA A 56 8.57 4.48 32.98
N ARG A 57 9.03 4.36 31.73
CA ARG A 57 9.85 3.23 31.25
C ARG A 57 11.15 3.11 32.05
N ALA A 58 11.89 4.20 32.22
CA ALA A 58 13.14 4.21 32.98
C ALA A 58 12.93 3.81 34.45
N ALA A 59 11.84 4.27 35.08
CA ALA A 59 11.49 3.87 36.44
C ALA A 59 11.17 2.38 36.50
N LEU A 60 10.41 1.85 35.54
CA LEU A 60 10.05 0.43 35.50
C LEU A 60 11.26 -0.48 35.27
N ARG A 61 12.21 -0.12 34.39
CA ARG A 61 13.47 -0.86 34.18
C ARG A 61 14.20 -1.18 35.48
N THR A 62 14.24 -0.22 36.41
CA THR A 62 14.88 -0.46 37.72
C THR A 62 14.20 -1.55 38.53
N LYS A 63 12.87 -1.67 38.39
CA LYS A 63 12.05 -2.66 39.08
C LYS A 63 12.07 -4.05 38.41
N LEU A 64 12.31 -4.10 37.11
CA LEU A 64 12.40 -5.35 36.32
C LEU A 64 13.69 -6.16 36.57
N THR A 65 14.60 -5.68 37.42
CA THR A 65 15.82 -6.42 37.80
C THR A 65 15.56 -7.43 38.92
N GLY A 66 16.13 -8.64 38.82
CA GLY A 66 16.06 -9.67 39.87
C GLY A 66 14.66 -10.27 40.06
N ALA A 67 14.09 -10.16 41.27
CA ALA A 67 12.77 -10.73 41.61
C ALA A 67 11.59 -10.07 40.85
N GLY A 68 11.82 -8.95 40.16
CA GLY A 68 10.82 -8.30 39.34
C GLY A 68 10.46 -9.05 38.05
N GLN A 69 11.21 -10.08 37.67
CA GLN A 69 10.95 -10.83 36.43
C GLN A 69 9.84 -11.89 36.56
N SER A 70 9.33 -12.17 37.76
CA SER A 70 8.42 -13.29 38.04
C SER A 70 6.96 -12.86 38.32
N ARG A 71 6.53 -11.72 37.77
CA ARG A 71 5.13 -11.26 37.80
C ARG A 71 4.84 -10.30 36.66
N ASP A 72 3.55 -10.07 36.41
CA ASP A 72 3.09 -9.03 35.50
C ASP A 72 3.25 -7.64 36.11
N TRP A 73 3.44 -6.65 35.23
CA TRP A 73 3.58 -5.24 35.59
C TRP A 73 2.58 -4.38 34.83
N THR A 74 2.11 -3.31 35.45
CA THR A 74 1.14 -2.40 34.82
C THR A 74 1.58 -0.94 34.94
N VAL A 75 1.60 -0.25 33.80
CA VAL A 75 1.77 1.20 33.68
C VAL A 75 0.45 1.80 33.20
N LEU A 76 -0.17 2.67 33.99
CA LEU A 76 -1.44 3.33 33.62
C LEU A 76 -1.22 4.80 33.23
N PHE A 77 -1.66 5.15 32.04
CA PHE A 77 -1.65 6.51 31.51
C PHE A 77 -2.99 7.19 31.76
N ARG A 78 -2.96 8.36 32.40
CA ARG A 78 -4.13 9.23 32.53
C ARG A 78 -4.44 9.91 31.20
N GLY A 79 -5.70 10.30 31.01
CA GLY A 79 -6.22 10.86 29.79
C GLY A 79 -5.49 12.11 29.33
N GLY A 80 -5.28 12.19 28.02
CA GLY A 80 -4.65 13.32 27.34
C GLY A 80 -3.62 12.91 26.29
N THR A 81 -2.95 13.91 25.72
CA THR A 81 -1.96 13.73 24.66
C THR A 81 -0.55 13.84 25.22
N TYR A 82 0.26 12.81 24.97
CA TYR A 82 1.67 12.73 25.28
C TYR A 82 2.47 12.94 24.00
N PHE A 83 2.98 14.16 23.81
CA PHE A 83 3.85 14.47 22.68
C PHE A 83 5.24 13.87 22.93
N LEU A 84 5.62 12.90 22.10
CA LEU A 84 6.89 12.21 22.21
C LEU A 84 8.01 13.12 21.69
N PRO A 85 9.09 13.35 22.47
CA PRO A 85 10.22 14.17 22.02
C PRO A 85 11.10 13.44 20.99
N GLU A 86 11.09 12.11 21.02
CA GLU A 86 11.80 11.22 20.10
C GLU A 86 11.12 9.84 20.07
N THR A 87 11.61 8.95 19.21
CA THR A 87 11.16 7.56 19.13
C THR A 87 11.37 6.83 20.46
N VAL A 88 10.30 6.29 21.02
CA VAL A 88 10.32 5.46 22.23
C VAL A 88 10.92 4.09 21.89
N THR A 89 12.07 3.77 22.47
CA THR A 89 12.77 2.51 22.20
C THR A 89 12.64 1.53 23.37
N PHE A 90 11.96 0.40 23.11
CA PHE A 90 11.89 -0.77 23.95
C PHE A 90 12.98 -1.78 23.58
N THR A 91 13.60 -2.32 24.61
CA THR A 91 14.76 -3.21 24.57
C THR A 91 14.49 -4.43 25.46
N PRO A 92 15.37 -5.43 25.50
CA PRO A 92 15.19 -6.57 26.40
C PRO A 92 15.08 -6.18 27.89
N ASP A 93 15.61 -5.02 28.29
CA ASP A 93 15.51 -4.48 29.65
C ASP A 93 14.10 -3.96 30.01
N ASP A 94 13.19 -3.85 29.04
CA ASP A 94 11.84 -3.32 29.21
C ASP A 94 10.75 -4.38 29.35
N GLY A 95 11.10 -5.63 29.09
CA GLY A 95 10.20 -6.78 29.16
C GLY A 95 10.15 -7.41 30.54
N ALA A 96 9.05 -8.11 30.82
CA ALA A 96 8.98 -9.02 31.97
C ALA A 96 9.71 -10.34 31.66
N GLY A 97 9.94 -11.16 32.70
CA GLY A 97 10.50 -12.50 32.52
C GLY A 97 9.53 -13.46 31.83
N ALA A 98 10.02 -14.65 31.49
CA ALA A 98 9.24 -15.66 30.79
C ALA A 98 7.92 -15.99 31.53
N GLY A 99 6.80 -15.98 30.78
CA GLY A 99 5.46 -16.22 31.32
C GLY A 99 4.78 -15.01 31.96
N HIS A 100 5.41 -13.84 31.94
CA HIS A 100 4.87 -12.60 32.47
C HIS A 100 4.92 -11.47 31.44
N VAL A 101 4.19 -10.38 31.67
CA VAL A 101 4.10 -9.25 30.74
C VAL A 101 4.19 -7.90 31.43
N VAL A 102 4.81 -6.91 30.76
CA VAL A 102 4.66 -5.50 31.10
C VAL A 102 3.56 -4.90 30.24
N THR A 103 2.48 -4.42 30.87
CA THR A 103 1.36 -3.79 30.16
C THR A 103 1.39 -2.27 30.32
N TYR A 104 1.48 -1.55 29.21
CA TYR A 104 1.27 -0.10 29.13
C TYR A 104 -0.17 0.14 28.68
N ALA A 105 -1.02 0.66 29.56
CA ALA A 105 -2.45 0.82 29.26
C ALA A 105 -2.99 2.21 29.56
N ALA A 106 -4.05 2.59 28.85
CA ALA A 106 -4.86 3.72 29.26
C ALA A 106 -5.55 3.43 30.61
N TYR A 107 -5.69 4.46 31.44
CA TYR A 107 -6.50 4.39 32.63
C TYR A 107 -7.97 4.13 32.22
N PRO A 108 -8.71 3.23 32.89
CA PRO A 108 -10.04 2.84 32.43
C PRO A 108 -10.98 4.02 32.22
N GLY A 109 -11.60 4.08 31.03
CA GLY A 109 -12.52 5.14 30.63
C GLY A 109 -11.86 6.46 30.21
N GLU A 110 -10.53 6.55 30.21
CA GLU A 110 -9.79 7.73 29.77
C GLU A 110 -9.15 7.52 28.39
N THR A 111 -9.10 8.57 27.56
CA THR A 111 -8.47 8.51 26.23
C THR A 111 -7.02 8.96 26.31
N VAL A 112 -6.10 8.10 25.87
CA VAL A 112 -4.65 8.35 25.88
C VAL A 112 -4.13 8.40 24.45
N VAL A 113 -3.43 9.47 24.09
CA VAL A 113 -2.80 9.62 22.78
C VAL A 113 -1.29 9.74 22.92
N TRP A 114 -0.53 8.84 22.30
CA TRP A 114 0.91 8.99 22.09
C TRP A 114 1.13 9.61 20.72
N SER A 115 1.61 10.84 20.71
CA SER A 115 1.70 11.65 19.50
C SER A 115 3.13 11.93 19.08
N GLY A 116 3.44 11.67 17.81
CA GLY A 116 4.69 12.07 17.17
C GLY A 116 4.68 13.50 16.64
N GLY A 117 3.58 14.22 16.84
CA GLY A 117 3.37 15.57 16.31
C GLY A 117 3.76 16.67 17.29
N THR A 118 3.33 17.88 16.98
CA THR A 118 3.47 19.07 17.82
C THR A 118 2.20 19.90 17.69
N ASP A 119 1.69 20.36 18.82
CA ASP A 119 0.58 21.31 18.84
C ASP A 119 1.07 22.67 18.36
N ILE A 120 0.53 23.14 17.23
CA ILE A 120 0.87 24.43 16.64
C ILE A 120 -0.29 25.42 16.70
N THR A 121 -1.35 25.10 17.45
CA THR A 121 -2.60 25.89 17.54
C THR A 121 -2.32 27.36 17.81
N GLU A 122 -1.48 27.66 18.80
CA GLU A 122 -1.15 29.02 19.22
C GLU A 122 -0.28 29.80 18.21
N LEU A 123 0.24 29.15 17.17
CA LEU A 123 0.99 29.81 16.09
C LEU A 123 0.06 30.34 14.99
N LEU A 124 -1.17 29.81 14.89
CA LEU A 124 -2.10 30.18 13.84
C LEU A 124 -2.77 31.52 14.12
N HIS A 125 -2.79 32.37 13.10
CA HIS A 125 -3.50 33.65 13.13
C HIS A 125 -4.31 33.85 11.84
N PRO A 126 -5.44 34.59 11.91
CA PRO A 126 -6.21 34.94 10.73
C PRO A 126 -5.39 35.78 9.75
N ALA A 127 -5.52 35.48 8.47
CA ALA A 127 -4.94 36.22 7.37
C ALA A 127 -5.89 36.23 6.16
N ASP A 128 -5.60 37.11 5.20
CA ASP A 128 -6.31 37.18 3.92
C ASP A 128 -5.32 36.93 2.78
N LEU A 129 -5.81 36.31 1.71
CA LEU A 129 -5.08 36.10 0.46
C LEU A 129 -5.88 36.72 -0.70
N PRO A 130 -5.85 38.06 -0.85
CA PRO A 130 -6.63 38.76 -1.87
C PRO A 130 -6.33 38.31 -3.30
N ALA A 131 -5.07 37.91 -3.57
CA ALA A 131 -4.65 37.40 -4.87
C ALA A 131 -5.38 36.10 -5.28
N LEU A 132 -5.87 35.33 -4.30
CA LEU A 132 -6.66 34.10 -4.51
C LEU A 132 -8.15 34.32 -4.25
N GLY A 133 -8.56 35.54 -3.87
CA GLY A 133 -9.94 35.82 -3.45
C GLY A 133 -10.36 35.10 -2.16
N LEU A 134 -9.40 34.72 -1.32
CA LEU A 134 -9.65 34.02 -0.05
C LEU A 134 -9.48 35.00 1.11
N SER A 135 -10.41 34.93 2.08
CA SER A 135 -10.39 35.69 3.33
C SER A 135 -10.55 34.74 4.51
N ASN A 136 -10.09 35.13 5.70
CA ASN A 136 -10.16 34.30 6.91
C ASN A 136 -9.42 32.96 6.78
N VAL A 137 -8.29 32.93 6.08
CA VAL A 137 -7.38 31.77 6.12
C VAL A 137 -6.59 31.80 7.44
N CYS A 138 -6.01 30.68 7.83
CA CYS A 138 -5.12 30.62 8.98
C CYS A 138 -3.68 30.49 8.53
N GLN A 139 -2.79 31.35 9.04
CA GLN A 139 -1.37 31.29 8.75
C GLN A 139 -0.55 31.08 10.01
N ALA A 140 0.58 30.39 9.88
CA ALA A 140 1.56 30.22 10.94
C ALA A 140 2.97 30.22 10.34
N GLU A 141 3.92 30.83 11.04
CA GLU A 141 5.33 30.70 10.70
C GLU A 141 5.90 29.47 11.41
N ILE A 142 6.27 28.43 10.65
CA ILE A 142 6.81 27.19 11.22
C ILE A 142 8.26 27.42 11.64
N PRO A 143 8.62 27.18 12.92
CA PRO A 143 9.98 27.33 13.39
C PRO A 143 10.93 26.37 12.67
N GLY A 144 12.02 26.89 12.11
CA GLY A 144 13.04 26.07 11.47
C GLY A 144 13.99 26.86 10.57
N PRO A 145 15.14 26.28 10.21
CA PRO A 145 16.04 26.89 9.23
C PRO A 145 15.39 26.92 7.84
N ARG A 146 15.61 28.00 7.09
CA ARG A 146 15.01 28.25 5.78
C ARG A 146 16.06 28.61 4.71
N PRO A 147 15.82 28.31 3.43
CA PRO A 147 14.68 27.55 2.91
C PRO A 147 14.69 26.09 3.40
N PHE A 148 13.55 25.42 3.36
CA PHE A 148 13.52 23.97 3.58
C PHE A 148 14.19 23.29 2.38
N THR A 149 15.28 22.60 2.67
CA THR A 149 16.13 21.83 1.77
C THR A 149 16.23 20.40 2.28
N GLN A 150 16.89 19.52 1.54
CA GLN A 150 17.14 18.15 1.99
C GLN A 150 17.83 18.05 3.37
N VAL A 151 18.66 19.04 3.76
CA VAL A 151 19.41 19.01 5.03
C VAL A 151 18.52 19.22 6.27
N ASN A 152 17.39 19.90 6.08
CA ASN A 152 16.45 20.34 7.12
C ASN A 152 15.00 19.98 6.76
N ALA A 153 14.80 18.97 5.92
CA ALA A 153 13.47 18.64 5.42
C ALA A 153 12.55 17.99 6.49
N ASN A 154 13.09 17.60 7.66
CA ASN A 154 12.27 17.21 8.82
C ASN A 154 11.33 18.33 9.33
N TYR A 155 11.58 19.59 8.96
CA TYR A 155 10.71 20.73 9.27
C TYR A 155 9.59 20.93 8.24
N TYR A 156 9.66 20.27 7.08
CA TYR A 156 8.65 20.34 6.03
C TYR A 156 7.67 19.18 6.16
N PHE A 157 6.38 19.48 6.09
CA PHE A 157 5.29 18.51 6.09
C PHE A 157 4.22 18.97 5.09
N GLY A 158 3.56 18.01 4.44
CA GLY A 158 2.44 18.25 3.51
C GLY A 158 1.08 17.88 4.09
N GLU A 159 1.02 17.67 5.41
CA GLU A 159 -0.17 17.24 6.12
C GLU A 159 -0.17 17.82 7.54
N ILE A 160 -1.37 18.15 8.04
CA ILE A 160 -1.65 18.53 9.42
C ILE A 160 -2.99 17.93 9.83
N TRP A 161 -3.29 17.88 11.12
CA TRP A 161 -4.60 17.47 11.63
C TRP A 161 -5.28 18.64 12.33
N VAL A 162 -6.43 19.04 11.79
CA VAL A 162 -7.25 20.15 12.30
C VAL A 162 -8.49 19.53 12.93
N ASN A 163 -8.63 19.68 14.25
CA ASN A 163 -9.69 19.06 15.05
C ASN A 163 -9.80 17.53 14.83
N GLY A 164 -8.66 16.85 14.66
CA GLY A 164 -8.60 15.40 14.43
C GLY A 164 -8.92 14.97 12.99
N VAL A 165 -9.07 15.90 12.05
CA VAL A 165 -9.30 15.58 10.63
C VAL A 165 -8.13 16.06 9.79
N ARG A 166 -7.56 15.16 8.99
CA ARG A 166 -6.44 15.44 8.09
C ARG A 166 -6.75 16.58 7.13
N ALA A 167 -5.83 17.55 7.06
CA ALA A 167 -5.73 18.55 6.01
C ALA A 167 -4.41 18.33 5.27
N SER A 168 -4.46 18.24 3.95
CA SER A 168 -3.31 17.90 3.10
C SER A 168 -3.01 18.99 2.08
N GLU A 169 -1.87 18.86 1.41
CA GLU A 169 -1.56 19.60 0.18
C GLU A 169 -2.73 19.49 -0.84
N PRO A 170 -3.01 20.54 -1.63
CA PRO A 170 -4.04 20.48 -2.68
C PRO A 170 -3.69 19.46 -3.74
N ILE A 171 -4.65 18.64 -4.14
CA ILE A 171 -4.52 17.67 -5.25
C ILE A 171 -5.53 18.02 -6.33
N ARG A 172 -5.06 18.19 -7.58
CA ARG A 172 -5.91 18.45 -8.74
C ARG A 172 -5.56 17.53 -9.93
N PRO A 173 -6.56 17.03 -10.67
CA PRO A 173 -8.00 17.09 -10.36
C PRO A 173 -8.31 16.38 -9.05
N ARG A 174 -9.42 16.74 -8.39
CA ARG A 174 -9.76 16.17 -7.07
C ARG A 174 -9.96 14.65 -7.20
N ARG A 175 -9.79 13.93 -6.09
CA ARG A 175 -10.10 12.50 -6.02
C ARG A 175 -11.53 12.23 -6.50
N GLY A 176 -11.69 11.26 -7.39
CA GLY A 176 -12.94 10.96 -8.09
C GLY A 176 -13.26 11.83 -9.31
N SER A 177 -12.38 12.77 -9.69
CA SER A 177 -12.45 13.50 -10.97
C SER A 177 -11.50 12.89 -12.00
N ASP A 178 -11.84 13.07 -13.29
CA ASP A 178 -10.99 12.70 -14.42
C ASP A 178 -9.61 13.36 -14.31
N TRP A 179 -8.54 12.57 -14.52
CA TRP A 179 -7.17 13.05 -14.45
C TRP A 179 -6.81 13.91 -15.67
N PHE A 180 -5.76 14.72 -15.55
CA PHE A 180 -5.18 15.36 -16.72
C PHE A 180 -4.53 14.31 -17.62
N HIS A 181 -4.41 14.61 -18.91
CA HIS A 181 -3.83 13.69 -19.89
C HIS A 181 -2.69 14.36 -20.64
N MET A 182 -1.55 13.67 -20.73
CA MET A 182 -0.37 14.17 -21.45
C MET A 182 -0.72 14.41 -22.94
N ARG A 183 -0.28 15.54 -23.50
CA ARG A 183 -0.60 15.89 -24.90
C ARG A 183 0.23 15.10 -25.92
N GLU A 184 -0.37 14.82 -27.08
CA GLU A 184 0.34 14.38 -28.27
C GLU A 184 1.40 15.40 -28.71
N GLY A 185 2.61 14.92 -29.01
CA GLY A 185 3.80 15.77 -29.26
C GLY A 185 4.74 15.93 -28.07
N GLY A 186 4.44 15.34 -26.91
CA GLY A 186 5.38 15.12 -25.81
C GLY A 186 6.35 13.96 -26.03
N SER A 187 6.51 13.47 -27.28
CA SER A 187 7.65 12.62 -27.62
C SER A 187 8.90 13.36 -27.15
N ALA A 188 9.73 12.69 -26.35
CA ALA A 188 11.14 13.02 -26.10
C ALA A 188 11.57 14.09 -27.08
N VAL A 189 11.70 15.36 -26.64
CA VAL A 189 12.11 16.43 -27.56
C VAL A 189 13.28 15.85 -28.33
N PRO A 190 13.13 15.54 -29.63
CA PRO A 190 14.17 14.81 -30.33
C PRO A 190 15.39 15.69 -30.21
N THR A 191 16.49 15.10 -29.77
CA THR A 191 17.71 15.84 -29.49
C THR A 191 18.08 16.65 -30.72
N THR A 192 17.80 17.95 -30.66
CA THR A 192 18.12 18.92 -31.73
C THR A 192 19.63 19.20 -31.79
N GLN A 193 20.40 18.55 -30.91
CA GLN A 193 21.83 18.69 -30.74
C GLN A 193 22.56 17.54 -31.43
N ILE A 194 23.35 17.88 -32.46
CA ILE A 194 24.26 16.95 -33.12
C ILE A 194 25.68 17.30 -32.68
N ALA A 195 26.39 16.32 -32.12
CA ALA A 195 27.82 16.40 -31.86
C ALA A 195 28.59 15.94 -33.08
N THR A 196 29.46 16.81 -33.58
CA THR A 196 30.39 16.49 -34.67
C THR A 196 31.76 16.21 -34.07
N PHE A 197 32.37 15.11 -34.52
CA PHE A 197 33.66 14.59 -34.08
C PHE A 197 34.68 14.80 -35.18
N THR A 198 35.88 15.20 -34.79
CA THR A 198 37.08 15.17 -35.61
C THR A 198 37.97 14.06 -35.09
N GLU A 199 38.42 13.17 -35.98
CA GLU A 199 39.35 12.10 -35.63
C GLU A 199 40.57 12.64 -34.86
N GLY A 200 40.94 12.00 -33.77
CA GLY A 200 42.04 12.40 -32.90
C GLY A 200 41.72 13.59 -31.97
N SER A 201 40.48 14.06 -31.89
CA SER A 201 40.07 15.18 -31.03
C SER A 201 39.33 14.74 -29.76
N LYS A 202 39.51 15.48 -28.66
CA LYS A 202 38.65 15.46 -27.45
C LYS A 202 37.50 16.44 -27.50
N THR A 203 37.61 17.40 -28.41
CA THR A 203 36.65 18.47 -28.61
C THR A 203 35.62 17.99 -29.62
N ILE A 204 34.36 18.04 -29.20
CA ILE A 204 33.21 17.89 -30.09
C ILE A 204 32.67 19.27 -30.44
N ARG A 205 32.11 19.42 -31.63
CA ARG A 205 31.39 20.64 -32.02
C ARG A 205 29.89 20.39 -32.04
N LEU A 206 29.14 21.23 -31.33
CA LEU A 206 27.70 21.16 -31.24
C LEU A 206 27.02 22.08 -32.26
N THR A 207 25.78 21.76 -32.60
CA THR A 207 24.91 22.67 -33.37
C THR A 207 24.61 23.97 -32.60
N SER A 208 24.45 23.88 -31.27
CA SER A 208 24.39 25.06 -30.37
C SER A 208 24.77 24.69 -28.94
N ALA A 209 25.96 25.05 -28.44
CA ALA A 209 26.30 24.72 -27.05
C ALA A 209 25.50 25.53 -26.01
N ALA A 210 24.97 26.70 -26.38
CA ALA A 210 24.04 27.46 -25.55
C ALA A 210 22.73 26.71 -25.25
N ALA A 211 22.39 25.70 -26.06
CA ALA A 211 21.25 24.81 -25.85
C ALA A 211 21.62 23.54 -25.05
N LEU A 212 22.83 23.45 -24.48
CA LEU A 212 23.14 22.41 -23.50
C LEU A 212 22.54 22.79 -22.13
N PRO A 213 21.85 21.88 -21.44
CA PRO A 213 21.28 22.16 -20.11
C PRO A 213 22.33 22.27 -18.98
N GLY A 214 23.63 22.16 -19.27
CA GLY A 214 24.72 22.24 -18.28
C GLY A 214 26.04 22.76 -18.87
N GLY A 215 26.90 23.31 -18.00
CA GLY A 215 28.20 23.90 -18.36
C GLY A 215 29.40 23.04 -17.95
N VAL A 216 30.58 23.66 -17.87
CA VAL A 216 31.82 23.03 -17.38
C VAL A 216 31.58 22.32 -16.03
N GLY A 217 31.99 21.06 -15.93
CA GLY A 217 31.73 20.20 -14.77
C GLY A 217 30.44 19.37 -14.83
N SER A 218 29.61 19.56 -15.87
CA SER A 218 28.45 18.69 -16.16
C SER A 218 28.85 17.50 -17.03
N ALA A 219 27.99 16.48 -17.17
CA ALA A 219 28.23 15.34 -18.07
C ALA A 219 27.26 15.32 -19.26
N ILE A 220 27.69 14.72 -20.37
CA ILE A 220 26.87 14.47 -21.57
C ILE A 220 26.93 12.99 -21.97
N ALA A 221 25.92 12.49 -22.68
CA ALA A 221 25.89 11.12 -23.20
C ALA A 221 25.42 11.07 -24.66
N PHE A 222 25.60 9.92 -25.31
CA PHE A 222 25.24 9.68 -26.71
C PHE A 222 24.24 8.53 -26.86
N ASN A 223 23.25 8.70 -27.74
CA ASN A 223 22.19 7.71 -27.98
C ASN A 223 22.67 6.43 -28.71
N LYS A 224 23.84 6.47 -29.34
CA LYS A 224 24.43 5.35 -30.08
C LYS A 224 25.95 5.33 -29.89
N ALA A 225 26.53 4.14 -29.97
CA ALA A 225 27.97 3.98 -29.97
C ALA A 225 28.55 4.38 -31.34
N GLY A 226 29.71 5.01 -31.34
CA GLY A 226 30.38 5.45 -32.57
C GLY A 226 31.61 6.30 -32.27
N PHE A 227 32.55 6.35 -33.22
CA PHE A 227 33.74 7.22 -33.16
C PHE A 227 34.59 7.05 -31.88
N GLY A 228 34.59 5.87 -31.26
CA GLY A 228 35.28 5.59 -29.99
C GLY A 228 34.48 5.89 -28.72
N PHE A 229 33.27 6.43 -28.83
CA PHE A 229 32.33 6.69 -27.74
C PHE A 229 31.29 5.56 -27.64
N ARG A 230 30.85 5.25 -26.42
CA ARG A 230 29.85 4.20 -26.15
C ARG A 230 28.48 4.82 -25.97
N ALA A 231 27.44 4.11 -26.44
CA ALA A 231 26.05 4.48 -26.17
C ALA A 231 25.81 4.51 -24.65
N ASN A 232 25.00 5.46 -24.18
CA ASN A 232 24.54 5.57 -22.79
C ASN A 232 25.69 5.68 -21.75
N ARG A 233 26.88 6.12 -22.17
CA ARG A 233 28.01 6.44 -21.28
C ARG A 233 28.12 7.96 -21.11
N SER A 234 28.36 8.38 -19.87
CA SER A 234 28.54 9.79 -19.52
C SER A 234 29.98 10.26 -19.70
N TYR A 235 30.16 11.46 -20.24
CA TYR A 235 31.43 12.13 -20.50
C TYR A 235 31.41 13.54 -19.89
N TRP A 236 32.42 13.91 -19.11
CA TRP A 236 32.46 15.22 -18.44
C TRP A 236 32.77 16.35 -19.42
N ILE A 237 32.16 17.51 -19.24
CA ILE A 237 32.52 18.75 -19.94
C ILE A 237 33.69 19.39 -19.17
N LEU A 238 34.87 19.40 -19.79
CA LEU A 238 36.09 20.01 -19.21
C LEU A 238 36.19 21.49 -19.54
N SER A 239 35.80 21.87 -20.75
CA SER A 239 35.79 23.26 -21.22
C SER A 239 34.70 23.46 -22.27
N MET A 240 34.26 24.71 -22.43
CA MET A 240 33.26 25.08 -23.41
C MET A 240 33.59 26.48 -23.95
N SER A 241 33.65 26.62 -25.27
CA SER A 241 33.83 27.90 -25.96
C SER A 241 33.02 27.91 -27.24
N ASP A 242 32.11 28.88 -27.39
CA ASP A 242 31.13 28.94 -28.47
C ASP A 242 30.32 27.63 -28.58
N ASN A 243 30.59 26.83 -29.62
CA ASN A 243 29.96 25.55 -29.87
C ASN A 243 30.91 24.35 -29.66
N ASP A 244 32.15 24.61 -29.26
CA ASP A 244 33.16 23.59 -29.02
C ASP A 244 33.15 23.18 -27.55
N VAL A 245 33.08 21.87 -27.31
CA VAL A 245 32.98 21.26 -25.98
C VAL A 245 34.08 20.22 -25.84
N GLU A 246 34.99 20.42 -24.89
CA GLU A 246 36.04 19.45 -24.60
C GLU A 246 35.56 18.40 -23.61
N LEU A 247 35.73 17.12 -23.96
CA LEU A 247 35.25 16.01 -23.15
C LEU A 247 36.34 15.35 -22.31
N GLY A 248 36.00 15.05 -21.06
CA GLY A 248 36.76 14.26 -20.11
C GLY A 248 36.26 12.81 -20.02
N ALA A 249 37.10 11.93 -19.49
CA ALA A 249 36.79 10.51 -19.35
C ALA A 249 35.61 10.25 -18.40
N SER A 250 34.80 9.22 -18.66
CA SER A 250 33.75 8.78 -17.74
C SER A 250 34.33 8.34 -16.39
N PRO A 251 33.60 8.45 -15.27
CA PRO A 251 33.94 7.71 -14.04
C PRO A 251 34.05 6.21 -14.38
N GLY A 252 35.26 5.64 -14.33
CA GLY A 252 35.54 4.24 -14.71
C GLY A 252 36.32 3.99 -16.01
N GLY A 253 36.83 5.03 -16.68
CA GLY A 253 38.02 4.93 -17.57
C GLY A 253 37.89 4.18 -18.92
N ALA A 254 37.38 4.86 -19.96
CA ALA A 254 37.76 4.73 -21.40
C ALA A 254 36.95 5.76 -22.23
N ALA A 255 37.35 6.39 -23.33
CA ALA A 255 38.64 6.63 -24.01
C ALA A 255 38.75 8.16 -24.27
N LEU A 256 39.94 8.65 -24.66
CA LEU A 256 40.32 10.07 -24.61
C LEU A 256 40.41 10.77 -25.97
N LEU A 257 40.06 10.17 -27.11
CA LEU A 257 40.05 10.83 -28.43
C LEU A 257 39.02 10.15 -29.35
N ALA A 258 38.37 10.91 -30.23
CA ALA A 258 37.52 10.35 -31.27
C ALA A 258 38.34 9.47 -32.23
N GLN A 259 37.89 8.25 -32.49
CA GLN A 259 38.60 7.28 -33.36
C GLN A 259 38.37 7.50 -34.86
N ALA A 260 37.37 8.30 -35.22
CA ALA A 260 37.08 8.70 -36.60
C ALA A 260 36.26 10.00 -36.59
N SER A 261 36.25 10.71 -37.72
CA SER A 261 35.41 11.90 -37.89
C SER A 261 33.97 11.53 -38.23
N GLY A 262 32.99 12.31 -37.77
CA GLY A 262 31.58 12.07 -38.09
C GLY A 262 30.64 12.80 -37.16
N ALA A 263 29.38 12.37 -37.07
CA ALA A 263 28.37 13.03 -36.26
C ALA A 263 27.50 12.02 -35.51
N LEU A 264 27.19 12.31 -34.25
CA LEU A 264 26.20 11.57 -33.46
C LEU A 264 25.19 12.53 -32.83
N PRO A 265 23.92 12.13 -32.71
CA PRO A 265 22.99 12.86 -31.87
C PRO A 265 23.41 12.72 -30.41
N LEU A 266 23.39 13.84 -29.69
CA LEU A 266 23.49 13.81 -28.23
C LEU A 266 22.24 13.16 -27.63
N GLN A 267 22.38 12.60 -26.43
CA GLN A 267 21.26 12.25 -25.57
C GLN A 267 20.76 13.53 -24.89
N ASP A 268 19.43 13.66 -24.70
CA ASP A 268 18.88 14.80 -23.98
C ASP A 268 19.32 14.67 -22.51
N ASN A 269 20.13 15.61 -22.05
CA ASN A 269 20.86 15.47 -20.79
C ASN A 269 20.01 15.62 -19.54
N VAL A 270 18.71 15.90 -19.66
CA VAL A 270 17.83 15.66 -18.50
C VAL A 270 17.80 14.15 -18.13
N GLN A 271 18.28 13.25 -19.02
CA GLN A 271 18.58 11.83 -18.76
C GLN A 271 19.93 11.53 -18.08
N ALA A 272 20.82 12.50 -17.83
CA ALA A 272 22.19 12.23 -17.38
C ALA A 272 22.64 12.96 -16.10
N VAL A 273 21.82 13.86 -15.53
CA VAL A 273 22.31 14.86 -14.56
C VAL A 273 21.90 14.59 -13.10
N ASN A 274 21.03 13.61 -12.81
CA ASN A 274 20.68 13.33 -11.42
C ASN A 274 21.70 12.43 -10.73
N ALA A 275 22.23 12.92 -9.60
CA ALA A 275 23.29 12.26 -8.84
C ALA A 275 22.92 10.85 -8.33
N ALA A 276 21.64 10.47 -8.34
CA ALA A 276 21.14 9.16 -7.93
C ALA A 276 21.05 8.12 -9.05
N ASP A 277 21.11 8.51 -10.33
CA ASP A 277 21.12 7.56 -11.47
C ASP A 277 22.46 6.84 -11.66
N ARG A 278 23.41 6.97 -10.73
CA ARG A 278 24.79 6.51 -10.89
C ARG A 278 24.99 4.99 -10.74
N VAL A 279 23.94 4.19 -10.51
CA VAL A 279 24.09 2.77 -10.11
C VAL A 279 23.42 1.75 -11.06
N SER A 280 22.55 2.15 -12.00
CA SER A 280 21.92 1.21 -12.94
C SER A 280 22.67 1.15 -14.28
N THR A 281 23.32 0.02 -14.57
CA THR A 281 23.96 -0.28 -15.86
C THR A 281 22.97 -0.73 -16.96
N ALA A 282 21.66 -0.59 -16.73
CA ALA A 282 20.61 -0.98 -17.68
C ALA A 282 19.57 0.15 -17.87
N VAL A 283 20.02 1.33 -18.31
CA VAL A 283 19.12 2.46 -18.62
C VAL A 283 18.30 2.14 -19.88
N ARG A 284 17.04 1.72 -19.68
CA ARG A 284 15.97 1.83 -20.69
C ARG A 284 15.60 3.33 -20.79
N PRO A 285 15.27 3.87 -21.99
CA PRO A 285 15.09 5.31 -22.17
C PRO A 285 13.87 5.84 -21.40
N SER A 286 14.09 6.45 -20.22
CA SER A 286 13.07 7.09 -19.38
C SER A 286 12.96 8.59 -19.67
N LEU A 287 11.75 9.14 -19.66
CA LEU A 287 11.48 10.56 -19.93
C LEU A 287 11.08 11.26 -18.63
N ASN A 288 11.59 12.47 -18.40
CA ASN A 288 11.19 13.35 -17.29
C ASN A 288 10.57 14.67 -17.78
N ARG A 289 10.14 14.71 -19.03
CA ARG A 289 9.49 15.86 -19.65
C ARG A 289 8.28 15.40 -20.44
N PHE A 290 7.16 16.10 -20.29
CA PHE A 290 5.94 15.82 -21.07
C PHE A 290 5.14 17.10 -21.38
N GLY A 291 4.34 17.04 -22.43
CA GLY A 291 3.49 18.15 -22.86
C GLY A 291 2.16 18.20 -22.11
N PHE A 292 1.69 19.40 -21.78
CA PHE A 292 0.41 19.66 -21.10
C PHE A 292 -0.47 20.61 -21.93
N ASN A 293 -1.74 20.76 -21.56
CA ASN A 293 -2.66 21.68 -22.23
C ASN A 293 -2.61 23.09 -21.60
N ALA A 294 -2.33 24.12 -22.41
CA ALA A 294 -2.51 25.51 -22.01
C ALA A 294 -3.88 26.01 -22.48
N GLY A 295 -4.88 25.88 -21.61
CA GLY A 295 -6.21 26.49 -21.78
C GLY A 295 -6.31 27.86 -21.09
N ALA A 296 -7.54 28.39 -21.01
CA ALA A 296 -7.84 29.59 -20.22
C ALA A 296 -7.58 29.38 -18.71
N ASP A 297 -7.68 28.14 -18.24
CA ASP A 297 -7.11 27.65 -16.98
C ASP A 297 -6.02 26.62 -17.34
N PRO A 298 -4.73 27.01 -17.36
CA PRO A 298 -3.68 26.11 -17.83
C PRO A 298 -3.42 24.99 -16.82
N GLU A 299 -3.18 23.77 -17.31
CA GLU A 299 -2.86 22.62 -16.46
C GLU A 299 -1.56 22.84 -15.66
N LEU A 300 -0.61 23.61 -16.21
CA LEU A 300 0.64 24.06 -15.60
C LEU A 300 1.00 25.48 -16.05
N SER A 301 1.61 26.30 -15.19
CA SER A 301 2.20 27.58 -15.57
C SER A 301 3.47 27.93 -14.80
N SER A 302 4.45 28.50 -15.51
CA SER A 302 5.68 29.06 -14.94
C SER A 302 5.47 30.30 -14.06
N SER A 303 4.29 30.92 -14.14
CA SER A 303 3.94 32.13 -13.37
C SER A 303 3.47 31.86 -11.94
N TRP A 304 3.27 30.60 -11.58
CA TRP A 304 2.75 30.21 -10.26
C TRP A 304 3.78 30.33 -9.15
N THR A 305 3.28 30.46 -7.93
CA THR A 305 4.06 30.57 -6.72
C THR A 305 4.86 29.30 -6.50
N ASN A 306 6.18 29.44 -6.33
CA ASN A 306 7.11 28.35 -6.00
C ASN A 306 6.88 27.09 -6.85
N VAL A 307 7.05 27.18 -8.17
CA VAL A 307 6.81 26.05 -9.10
C VAL A 307 7.52 24.75 -8.71
N THR A 308 8.62 24.82 -7.96
CA THR A 308 9.38 23.66 -7.46
C THR A 308 8.74 22.95 -6.27
N ASP A 309 7.72 23.54 -5.64
CA ASP A 309 6.95 22.90 -4.57
C ASP A 309 5.86 21.97 -5.13
N ILE A 310 5.48 22.17 -6.41
CA ILE A 310 4.48 21.38 -7.11
C ILE A 310 5.04 19.98 -7.39
N LYS A 311 4.21 18.95 -7.20
CA LYS A 311 4.56 17.57 -7.54
C LYS A 311 3.59 17.02 -8.58
N ILE A 312 4.07 16.14 -9.44
CA ILE A 312 3.29 15.44 -10.45
C ILE A 312 3.16 13.99 -10.02
N GLN A 313 1.92 13.53 -9.87
CA GLN A 313 1.60 12.12 -9.66
C GLN A 313 1.27 11.46 -11.00
N ILE A 314 1.96 10.37 -11.32
CA ILE A 314 1.79 9.59 -12.55
C ILE A 314 1.56 8.13 -12.15
N PRO A 315 0.47 7.48 -12.55
CA PRO A 315 0.29 6.05 -12.31
C PRO A 315 1.35 5.27 -13.08
N THR A 316 1.96 4.28 -12.42
CA THR A 316 3.01 3.44 -12.98
C THR A 316 2.57 1.98 -12.97
N GLY A 317 3.09 1.17 -13.90
CA GLY A 317 2.68 -0.24 -14.02
C GLY A 317 2.87 -1.01 -12.71
N GLY A 318 1.91 -1.89 -12.41
CA GLY A 318 1.87 -2.70 -11.19
C GLY A 318 1.54 -1.87 -9.96
N ALA A 319 0.25 -1.79 -9.59
CA ALA A 319 -0.29 -1.16 -8.37
C ALA A 319 0.58 -0.04 -7.74
N SER A 320 0.95 0.98 -8.53
CA SER A 320 1.91 2.00 -8.10
C SER A 320 1.69 3.35 -8.78
N SER A 321 2.22 4.41 -8.18
CA SER A 321 2.34 5.72 -8.84
C SER A 321 3.64 6.40 -8.43
N ASP A 322 4.19 7.24 -9.30
CA ASP A 322 5.32 8.09 -8.94
C ASP A 322 4.81 9.49 -8.60
N ILE A 323 5.29 10.05 -7.49
CA ILE A 323 5.09 11.45 -7.13
C ILE A 323 6.43 12.17 -7.27
N ILE A 324 6.53 13.07 -8.25
CA ILE A 324 7.79 13.68 -8.68
C ILE A 324 7.68 15.21 -8.68
N PRO A 325 8.53 15.94 -7.94
CA PRO A 325 8.56 17.39 -7.98
C PRO A 325 8.83 17.97 -9.38
N VAL A 326 8.22 19.11 -9.66
CA VAL A 326 8.47 19.90 -10.86
C VAL A 326 9.83 20.60 -10.74
N GLN A 327 10.63 20.56 -11.81
CA GLN A 327 11.86 21.34 -11.93
C GLN A 327 11.59 22.69 -12.60
N SER A 328 10.87 22.68 -13.73
CA SER A 328 10.56 23.88 -14.50
C SER A 328 9.36 23.68 -15.42
N ILE A 329 8.73 24.78 -15.82
CA ILE A 329 7.61 24.81 -16.75
C ILE A 329 7.95 25.80 -17.87
N ASP A 330 7.78 25.36 -19.13
CA ASP A 330 7.87 26.20 -20.32
C ASP A 330 6.46 26.44 -20.87
N ASP A 331 5.88 27.60 -20.56
CA ASP A 331 4.52 27.96 -20.98
C ASP A 331 4.39 28.08 -22.51
N LYS A 332 5.46 28.48 -23.21
CA LYS A 332 5.45 28.65 -24.67
C LYS A 332 5.54 27.31 -25.37
N GLY A 333 6.44 26.45 -24.91
CA GLY A 333 6.56 25.07 -25.38
C GLY A 333 5.46 24.15 -24.85
N GLN A 334 4.67 24.60 -23.86
CA GLN A 334 3.66 23.84 -23.14
C GLN A 334 4.21 22.50 -22.63
N THR A 335 5.36 22.59 -21.97
CA THR A 335 6.06 21.41 -21.47
C THR A 335 6.53 21.60 -20.04
N VAL A 336 6.43 20.55 -19.24
CA VAL A 336 6.95 20.50 -17.88
C VAL A 336 8.16 19.59 -17.82
N THR A 337 9.18 20.03 -17.08
CA THR A 337 10.36 19.21 -16.74
C THR A 337 10.26 18.83 -15.27
N LEU A 338 10.37 17.55 -14.97
CA LEU A 338 10.37 16.99 -13.61
C LEU A 338 11.80 16.94 -13.08
N ASN A 339 11.94 17.00 -11.76
CA ASN A 339 13.26 16.97 -11.10
C ASN A 339 13.93 15.58 -11.16
N SER A 340 13.18 14.53 -11.49
CA SER A 340 13.63 13.15 -11.59
C SER A 340 12.91 12.40 -12.72
N HIS A 341 13.48 11.26 -13.12
CA HIS A 341 12.83 10.34 -14.06
C HIS A 341 11.67 9.62 -13.42
N VAL A 342 10.66 9.34 -14.24
CA VAL A 342 9.58 8.42 -13.89
C VAL A 342 10.14 7.00 -13.92
N MET A 343 9.95 6.26 -12.83
CA MET A 343 10.46 4.92 -12.59
C MET A 343 9.56 3.86 -13.23
N ILE A 344 9.34 3.96 -14.55
CA ILE A 344 8.58 2.97 -15.33
C ILE A 344 9.56 2.15 -16.19
N PRO A 345 9.34 0.84 -16.41
CA PRO A 345 9.95 0.10 -17.51
C PRO A 345 9.65 0.65 -18.94
N ALA A 346 8.99 1.81 -19.08
CA ALA A 346 8.43 2.33 -20.33
C ALA A 346 8.51 3.87 -20.46
N LYS A 347 8.29 4.36 -21.70
CA LYS A 347 8.27 5.79 -22.07
C LYS A 347 6.98 6.46 -21.59
N LEU A 348 7.01 7.75 -21.26
CA LEU A 348 5.80 8.57 -21.17
C LEU A 348 5.17 8.72 -22.57
N TYR A 349 3.88 8.40 -22.72
CA TYR A 349 3.17 8.52 -23.99
C TYR A 349 2.08 9.60 -23.93
N PRO A 350 1.75 10.22 -25.08
CA PRO A 350 0.50 10.95 -25.23
C PRO A 350 -0.70 10.17 -24.67
N GLY A 351 -1.53 10.84 -23.89
CA GLY A 351 -2.69 10.26 -23.23
C GLY A 351 -2.43 9.59 -21.89
N HIS A 352 -1.20 9.59 -21.35
CA HIS A 352 -0.98 9.15 -19.97
C HIS A 352 -1.70 10.07 -18.98
N ALA A 353 -2.39 9.46 -18.02
CA ALA A 353 -3.05 10.18 -16.93
C ALA A 353 -2.03 10.74 -15.94
N TRP A 354 -2.28 11.93 -15.40
CA TRP A 354 -1.49 12.52 -14.32
C TRP A 354 -2.31 13.48 -13.44
N ARG A 355 -1.85 13.71 -12.21
CA ARG A 355 -2.38 14.73 -11.25
C ARG A 355 -1.26 15.67 -10.83
N ARG A 356 -1.62 16.89 -10.43
CA ARG A 356 -0.72 17.83 -9.74
C ARG A 356 -1.05 17.91 -8.26
N TRP A 357 -0.02 18.07 -7.45
CA TRP A 357 -0.07 18.22 -6.01
C TRP A 357 0.60 19.53 -5.62
N ASN A 358 0.17 20.08 -4.48
CA ASN A 358 0.86 21.16 -3.77
C ASN A 358 1.01 22.47 -4.56
N ARG A 359 0.04 22.80 -5.41
CA ARG A 359 -0.06 24.13 -6.04
C ARG A 359 -0.74 25.09 -5.07
N PHE A 360 -0.05 26.13 -4.63
CA PHE A 360 -0.59 27.13 -3.70
C PHE A 360 -1.90 27.75 -4.19
N GLU A 361 -1.98 28.10 -5.47
CA GLU A 361 -3.17 28.72 -6.06
C GLU A 361 -4.37 27.77 -6.19
N ASP A 362 -4.20 26.45 -5.99
CA ASP A 362 -5.31 25.49 -5.94
C ASP A 362 -5.96 25.40 -4.55
N ILE A 363 -5.35 25.99 -3.51
CA ILE A 363 -5.74 25.78 -2.11
C ILE A 363 -7.20 26.18 -1.86
N GLY A 364 -7.95 25.27 -1.24
CA GLY A 364 -9.34 25.47 -0.85
C GLY A 364 -9.66 24.89 0.53
N PRO A 365 -10.94 24.94 0.96
CA PRO A 365 -11.35 24.52 2.30
C PRO A 365 -10.87 23.12 2.68
N GLY A 366 -10.25 23.00 3.86
CA GLY A 366 -9.67 21.75 4.36
C GLY A 366 -8.29 21.40 3.80
N GLU A 367 -7.70 22.24 2.95
CA GLU A 367 -6.37 22.04 2.38
C GLU A 367 -5.35 22.99 3.01
N MET A 368 -4.08 22.58 2.97
CA MET A 368 -2.95 23.33 3.52
C MET A 368 -1.81 23.49 2.50
N TYR A 369 -1.00 24.53 2.66
CA TYR A 369 0.23 24.74 1.88
C TYR A 369 1.32 25.27 2.80
N LEU A 370 2.47 24.60 2.84
CA LEU A 370 3.65 25.06 3.57
C LEU A 370 4.66 25.61 2.57
N ASN A 371 4.89 26.93 2.60
CA ASN A 371 5.85 27.56 1.70
C ASN A 371 7.28 27.15 2.07
N ARG A 372 7.99 26.42 1.20
CA ARG A 372 9.36 25.95 1.49
C ARG A 372 10.37 27.07 1.65
N GLN A 373 10.15 28.21 1.00
CA GLN A 373 11.08 29.33 1.03
C GLN A 373 10.93 30.15 2.31
N THR A 374 9.69 30.42 2.71
CA THR A 374 9.38 31.32 3.83
C THR A 374 9.04 30.60 5.14
N GLY A 375 8.71 29.30 5.10
CA GLY A 375 8.22 28.53 6.24
C GLY A 375 6.81 28.92 6.68
N VAL A 376 6.07 29.69 5.88
CA VAL A 376 4.69 30.05 6.17
C VAL A 376 3.76 28.90 5.82
N LEU A 377 3.14 28.31 6.83
CA LEU A 377 1.98 27.43 6.71
C LEU A 377 0.74 28.28 6.43
N THR A 378 -0.02 27.93 5.40
CA THR A 378 -1.36 28.45 5.13
C THR A 378 -2.34 27.30 5.19
N TYR A 379 -3.43 27.46 5.92
CA TYR A 379 -4.56 26.53 5.99
C TYR A 379 -5.84 27.29 5.63
N VAL A 380 -6.68 26.71 4.77
CA VAL A 380 -8.01 27.27 4.47
C VAL A 380 -9.04 26.52 5.31
N PRO A 381 -9.68 27.16 6.30
CA PRO A 381 -10.64 26.49 7.19
C PRO A 381 -11.79 25.81 6.44
N ARG A 382 -12.23 24.66 6.95
CA ARG A 382 -13.48 24.01 6.52
C ARG A 382 -14.69 24.84 6.99
N PRO A 383 -15.89 24.64 6.42
CA PRO A 383 -17.09 25.30 6.93
C PRO A 383 -17.28 25.08 8.44
N GLY A 384 -17.35 26.18 9.21
CA GLY A 384 -17.49 26.17 10.69
C GLY A 384 -16.18 26.29 11.47
N GLU A 385 -15.04 26.15 10.80
CA GLU A 385 -13.72 26.36 11.40
C GLU A 385 -13.26 27.82 11.27
N THR A 386 -12.50 28.27 12.25
CA THR A 386 -11.85 29.58 12.35
C THR A 386 -10.52 29.40 13.07
N CYS A 387 -9.55 30.30 12.90
CA CYS A 387 -8.27 30.15 13.58
C CYS A 387 -8.39 30.16 15.13
N SER A 388 -9.48 30.70 15.67
CA SER A 388 -9.75 30.74 17.11
C SER A 388 -10.45 29.51 17.70
N ASN A 389 -10.99 28.60 16.88
CA ASN A 389 -11.74 27.42 17.35
C ASN A 389 -11.22 26.10 16.80
N ILE A 390 -10.01 26.10 16.24
CA ILE A 390 -9.34 24.90 15.75
C ILE A 390 -8.21 24.51 16.70
N LYS A 391 -8.00 23.21 16.84
CA LYS A 391 -6.76 22.61 17.36
C LYS A 391 -5.99 22.02 16.20
N VAL A 392 -4.71 22.37 16.07
CA VAL A 392 -3.88 21.94 14.94
C VAL A 392 -2.65 21.20 15.42
N ILE A 393 -2.50 19.96 14.97
CA ILE A 393 -1.29 19.16 15.18
C ILE A 393 -0.53 19.05 13.87
N ALA A 394 0.74 19.42 13.88
CA ALA A 394 1.67 19.15 12.78
C ALA A 394 2.52 17.90 13.09
N PRO A 395 2.75 17.00 12.13
CA PRO A 395 3.62 15.84 12.34
C PRO A 395 5.08 16.26 12.50
N ARG A 396 5.86 15.45 13.25
CA ARG A 396 7.30 15.68 13.42
C ARG A 396 8.12 14.39 13.38
N LEU A 397 7.71 13.37 14.14
CA LEU A 397 8.41 12.09 14.18
C LEU A 397 7.94 11.17 13.06
N LEU A 398 8.88 10.56 12.34
CA LEU A 398 8.58 9.48 11.38
C LEU A 398 8.18 8.19 12.09
N GLN A 399 8.66 7.98 13.32
CA GLN A 399 8.42 6.78 14.11
C GLN A 399 8.12 7.14 15.57
N LEU A 400 7.08 6.54 16.15
CA LEU A 400 6.70 6.66 17.56
C LEU A 400 7.46 5.66 18.41
N MET A 401 7.59 4.42 17.93
CA MET A 401 8.04 3.29 18.73
C MET A 401 8.97 2.35 17.96
N LEU A 402 10.04 1.91 18.63
CA LEU A 402 10.89 0.79 18.22
C LEU A 402 10.91 -0.27 19.32
N ILE A 403 10.61 -1.52 19.00
CA ILE A 403 10.82 -2.66 19.91
C ILE A 403 11.94 -3.51 19.29
N SER A 404 13.14 -3.44 19.88
CA SER A 404 14.33 -4.04 19.28
C SER A 404 15.26 -4.70 20.28
N ASN A 405 15.72 -5.92 19.97
CA ASN A 405 16.78 -6.61 20.72
C ASN A 405 18.19 -6.06 20.45
N SER A 406 18.33 -5.18 19.46
CA SER A 406 19.61 -4.56 19.08
C SER A 406 19.59 -3.05 19.33
N ARG A 407 20.70 -2.52 19.88
CA ARG A 407 20.94 -1.06 19.93
C ARG A 407 21.34 -0.49 18.57
N ALA A 408 21.64 -1.34 17.58
CA ALA A 408 21.96 -0.98 16.20
C ALA A 408 21.63 -2.17 15.28
N ALA A 409 20.90 -1.92 14.19
CA ALA A 409 20.69 -2.88 13.11
C ALA A 409 22.05 -3.47 12.70
N GLY A 410 22.13 -4.81 12.63
CA GLY A 410 23.33 -5.53 12.20
C GLY A 410 24.15 -6.21 13.31
N GLY A 411 23.66 -6.28 14.55
CA GLY A 411 24.23 -7.20 15.56
C GLY A 411 23.65 -8.64 15.45
N PRO A 412 24.34 -9.69 15.94
CA PRO A 412 23.73 -11.01 16.09
C PRO A 412 22.46 -10.92 16.96
N THR A 413 21.46 -11.76 16.71
CA THR A 413 20.24 -11.78 17.54
C THR A 413 20.62 -12.07 19.00
N GLY A 414 20.46 -11.04 19.84
CA GLY A 414 20.60 -11.13 21.28
C GLY A 414 19.33 -11.67 21.94
N VAL A 415 19.19 -11.44 23.25
CA VAL A 415 17.94 -11.69 23.97
C VAL A 415 16.82 -10.88 23.31
N PRO A 416 15.69 -11.49 22.90
CA PRO A 416 14.58 -10.78 22.26
C PRO A 416 14.05 -9.61 23.10
N ALA A 417 13.59 -8.54 22.45
CA ALA A 417 12.86 -7.47 23.12
C ALA A 417 11.38 -7.83 23.14
N GLY A 418 10.82 -8.08 24.31
CA GLY A 418 9.56 -8.80 24.35
C GLY A 418 8.84 -8.83 25.67
N ASN A 419 7.75 -9.59 25.74
CA ASN A 419 6.89 -9.69 26.92
C ASN A 419 6.31 -8.31 27.30
N ILE A 420 5.82 -7.59 26.30
CA ILE A 420 5.27 -6.25 26.42
C ILE A 420 3.88 -6.21 25.78
N ALA A 421 2.94 -5.56 26.44
CA ALA A 421 1.60 -5.32 25.94
C ALA A 421 1.27 -3.83 25.95
N PHE A 422 0.48 -3.40 24.97
CA PHE A 422 -0.17 -2.10 24.89
C PHE A 422 -1.68 -2.31 24.90
N SER A 423 -2.41 -1.44 25.60
CA SER A 423 -3.86 -1.52 25.58
C SER A 423 -4.60 -0.20 25.77
N GLY A 424 -5.58 0.07 24.92
CA GLY A 424 -6.39 1.28 25.00
C GLY A 424 -5.65 2.56 24.60
N ILE A 425 -4.49 2.44 23.93
CA ILE A 425 -3.65 3.58 23.55
C ILE A 425 -3.94 3.97 22.11
N THR A 426 -4.09 5.28 21.87
CA THR A 426 -4.09 5.85 20.52
C THR A 426 -2.68 6.26 20.13
N PHE A 427 -2.11 5.66 19.10
CA PHE A 427 -0.86 6.06 18.47
C PHE A 427 -1.16 7.02 17.31
N SER A 428 -0.44 8.13 17.20
CA SER A 428 -0.86 9.19 16.26
C SER A 428 0.19 10.19 15.81
N HIS A 429 -0.10 10.89 14.71
CA HIS A 429 0.60 12.07 14.18
C HIS A 429 2.06 11.83 13.81
N THR A 430 2.33 10.75 13.05
CA THR A 430 3.65 10.56 12.43
C THR A 430 3.79 11.35 11.13
N GLN A 431 5.04 11.69 10.80
CA GLN A 431 5.44 12.36 9.56
C GLN A 431 5.54 11.35 8.40
N SER A 432 5.55 11.83 7.17
CA SER A 432 5.85 11.05 5.96
C SER A 432 7.22 11.37 5.38
N THR A 433 7.92 10.34 4.89
CA THR A 433 9.17 10.51 4.16
C THR A 433 8.97 11.17 2.79
N LEU A 434 7.77 11.08 2.20
CA LEU A 434 7.35 11.78 0.98
C LEU A 434 7.62 13.30 1.04
N TYR A 435 7.54 13.89 2.24
CA TYR A 435 7.73 15.33 2.44
C TYR A 435 9.14 15.67 2.91
N SER A 436 9.75 14.81 3.74
CA SER A 436 11.02 15.08 4.41
C SER A 436 12.28 14.93 3.53
N GLY A 437 12.13 14.77 2.21
CA GLY A 437 13.24 14.88 1.25
C GLY A 437 14.38 13.87 1.39
N ALA A 438 14.29 12.90 2.31
CA ALA A 438 15.19 11.74 2.35
C ALA A 438 15.23 11.02 1.00
N PHE A 439 14.15 11.16 0.22
CA PHE A 439 13.99 10.67 -1.15
C PHE A 439 13.34 11.72 -2.08
N ASP A 440 13.80 12.98 -2.12
CA ASP A 440 13.31 14.00 -3.08
C ASP A 440 13.69 13.70 -4.56
N LEU A 441 13.75 12.42 -4.90
CA LEU A 441 14.08 11.81 -6.17
C LEU A 441 13.00 10.75 -6.42
N ALA A 442 11.92 11.12 -7.10
CA ALA A 442 10.81 10.25 -7.51
C ALA A 442 10.34 9.26 -6.40
N GLY A 443 9.40 9.71 -5.56
CA GLY A 443 8.75 8.82 -4.61
C GLY A 443 7.83 7.86 -5.36
N ASN A 444 8.26 6.63 -5.59
CA ASN A 444 7.38 5.57 -6.02
C ASN A 444 6.48 5.18 -4.81
N THR A 445 5.17 5.37 -4.96
CA THR A 445 4.13 4.99 -4.00
C THR A 445 3.71 3.53 -4.15
N GLY A 446 4.50 2.75 -4.89
CA GLY A 446 4.22 1.37 -5.22
C GLY A 446 4.18 0.49 -3.99
N GLY A 447 3.21 -0.41 -4.03
CA GLY A 447 3.03 -1.39 -2.99
C GLY A 447 4.22 -2.30 -2.85
N ILE A 448 4.27 -2.91 -1.67
CA ILE A 448 5.12 -4.04 -1.30
C ILE A 448 4.95 -5.27 -2.24
N MET A 449 4.04 -5.20 -3.22
CA MET A 449 3.59 -6.32 -4.04
C MET A 449 3.63 -6.05 -5.56
N GLY A 450 3.82 -4.79 -6.01
CA GLY A 450 3.60 -4.40 -7.41
C GLY A 450 4.83 -3.93 -8.20
N VAL A 451 6.00 -3.78 -7.58
CA VAL A 451 7.18 -3.22 -8.26
C VAL A 451 8.44 -4.08 -8.08
N GLU A 452 9.21 -4.23 -9.16
CA GLU A 452 10.55 -4.82 -9.14
C GLU A 452 11.44 -4.12 -8.09
N SER A 453 11.66 -4.80 -6.98
CA SER A 453 12.96 -5.00 -6.32
C SER A 453 13.79 -3.81 -5.80
N ASN A 454 13.35 -2.55 -5.82
CA ASN A 454 14.19 -1.42 -5.34
C ASN A 454 13.50 -0.36 -4.43
N HIS A 455 12.18 -0.35 -4.24
CA HIS A 455 11.48 0.85 -3.71
C HIS A 455 10.57 0.67 -2.49
N ALA A 456 10.57 -0.50 -1.82
CA ALA A 456 9.98 -0.64 -0.48
C ALA A 456 10.62 0.30 0.57
N ASN A 457 11.72 0.96 0.20
CA ASN A 457 12.56 1.84 1.02
C ASN A 457 11.90 3.17 1.45
N THR A 458 10.67 3.47 1.01
CA THR A 458 10.02 4.78 1.17
C THR A 458 8.85 4.82 2.15
N LEU A 459 8.44 3.71 2.77
CA LEU A 459 7.35 3.71 3.76
C LEU A 459 7.92 3.59 5.17
N SER A 460 8.09 4.73 5.85
CA SER A 460 8.25 4.75 7.29
C SER A 460 7.01 4.15 7.97
N SER A 461 7.25 3.41 9.04
CA SER A 461 6.19 2.86 9.88
C SER A 461 6.27 3.51 11.24
N GLY A 462 5.13 3.94 11.79
CA GLY A 462 5.14 4.61 13.08
C GLY A 462 5.55 3.68 14.24
N ILE A 463 5.37 2.38 14.09
CA ILE A 463 5.81 1.36 15.04
C ILE A 463 6.59 0.28 14.29
N VAL A 464 7.74 -0.10 14.83
CA VAL A 464 8.60 -1.13 14.23
C VAL A 464 9.03 -2.15 15.27
N THR A 465 8.97 -3.44 14.94
CA THR A 465 9.54 -4.53 15.73
C THR A 465 10.70 -5.20 14.99
N VAL A 466 11.80 -5.45 15.69
CA VAL A 466 13.00 -6.12 15.16
C VAL A 466 13.56 -7.06 16.22
N GLY A 467 13.61 -8.36 15.97
CA GLY A 467 14.06 -9.31 17.00
C GLY A 467 13.17 -9.26 18.27
N ALA A 468 11.88 -8.98 18.08
CA ALA A 468 10.92 -8.85 19.17
C ALA A 468 10.25 -10.19 19.48
N GLU A 469 9.79 -10.40 20.71
CA GLU A 469 9.07 -11.62 21.04
C GLU A 469 7.88 -11.36 21.96
N ASN A 470 6.73 -11.99 21.71
CA ASN A 470 5.56 -11.89 22.60
C ASN A 470 5.16 -10.42 22.87
N VAL A 471 4.78 -9.72 21.80
CA VAL A 471 4.32 -8.33 21.84
C VAL A 471 2.82 -8.31 21.54
N LEU A 472 2.04 -7.65 22.40
CA LEU A 472 0.58 -7.53 22.24
C LEU A 472 0.15 -6.07 22.07
N PHE A 473 -0.69 -5.81 21.07
CA PHE A 473 -1.49 -4.60 20.93
C PHE A 473 -2.97 -4.99 21.05
N ASP A 474 -3.69 -4.43 22.02
CA ASP A 474 -5.04 -4.87 22.37
C ASP A 474 -5.97 -3.69 22.68
N HIS A 475 -7.02 -3.50 21.88
CA HIS A 475 -7.89 -2.31 21.95
C HIS A 475 -7.14 -1.00 21.68
N ASP A 476 -6.11 -1.04 20.85
CA ASP A 476 -5.34 0.15 20.46
C ASP A 476 -5.90 0.80 19.18
N ALA A 477 -5.65 2.10 19.02
CA ALA A 477 -6.01 2.84 17.82
C ALA A 477 -4.76 3.40 17.14
N PHE A 478 -4.56 3.09 15.87
CA PHE A 478 -3.50 3.61 15.02
C PHE A 478 -4.13 4.59 14.04
N THR A 479 -3.99 5.89 14.30
CA THR A 479 -4.66 6.89 13.47
C THR A 479 -3.83 8.14 13.23
N HIS A 480 -4.04 8.82 12.10
CA HIS A 480 -3.33 10.03 11.73
C HIS A 480 -1.83 9.78 11.50
N PHE A 481 -1.49 8.74 10.74
CA PHE A 481 -0.10 8.46 10.38
C PHE A 481 0.19 9.07 9.01
N GLY A 482 1.35 9.71 8.88
CA GLY A 482 1.84 10.18 7.59
C GLY A 482 2.11 9.02 6.62
N GLU A 483 2.53 7.86 7.12
CA GLU A 483 2.74 6.65 6.31
C GLU A 483 2.15 5.41 7.01
N SER A 484 2.93 4.33 7.16
CA SER A 484 2.43 3.03 7.60
C SER A 484 2.28 2.93 9.12
N GLY A 485 1.39 2.05 9.58
CA GLY A 485 1.11 1.83 10.99
C GLY A 485 2.21 1.04 11.68
N ILE A 486 2.19 -0.28 11.51
CA ILE A 486 3.10 -1.23 12.16
C ILE A 486 3.90 -2.01 11.11
N LEU A 487 5.21 -2.11 11.32
CA LEU A 487 6.10 -3.03 10.62
C LEU A 487 6.63 -4.10 11.58
N THR A 488 6.33 -5.37 11.31
CA THR A 488 7.01 -6.49 11.95
C THR A 488 8.15 -6.99 11.07
N SER A 489 9.38 -6.72 11.50
CA SER A 489 10.59 -7.07 10.74
C SER A 489 11.23 -8.35 11.27
N PHE A 490 12.37 -8.74 10.70
CA PHE A 490 13.08 -9.98 10.98
C PHE A 490 13.33 -10.23 12.48
N GLY A 491 13.38 -11.51 12.85
CA GLY A 491 13.52 -11.98 14.23
C GLY A 491 12.31 -11.69 15.12
N SER A 492 11.26 -11.04 14.60
CA SER A 492 10.04 -10.77 15.36
C SER A 492 9.16 -12.00 15.38
N ASN A 493 8.79 -12.47 16.56
CA ASN A 493 8.01 -13.69 16.74
C ASN A 493 6.87 -13.45 17.74
N HIS A 494 5.67 -13.98 17.46
CA HIS A 494 4.50 -13.84 18.33
C HIS A 494 4.11 -12.37 18.59
N VAL A 495 4.02 -11.57 17.53
CA VAL A 495 3.39 -10.25 17.59
C VAL A 495 1.90 -10.43 17.38
N THR A 496 1.08 -9.98 18.34
CA THR A 496 -0.38 -10.06 18.27
C THR A 496 -0.98 -8.66 18.25
N ILE A 497 -1.84 -8.41 17.28
CA ILE A 497 -2.65 -7.20 17.16
C ILE A 497 -4.10 -7.66 17.19
N ARG A 498 -4.86 -7.22 18.21
CA ARG A 498 -6.25 -7.62 18.32
C ARG A 498 -7.16 -6.52 18.83
N ASN A 499 -8.45 -6.62 18.51
CA ASN A 499 -9.48 -5.67 18.96
C ASN A 499 -9.14 -4.21 18.62
N SER A 500 -8.29 -3.99 17.61
CA SER A 500 -7.64 -2.70 17.36
C SER A 500 -8.15 -2.07 16.07
N SER A 501 -7.91 -0.78 15.89
CA SER A 501 -8.37 -0.04 14.70
C SER A 501 -7.25 0.73 14.02
N PHE A 502 -7.23 0.71 12.70
CA PHE A 502 -6.34 1.50 11.85
C PHE A 502 -7.20 2.40 10.96
N SER A 503 -6.96 3.72 11.04
CA SER A 503 -7.66 4.67 10.16
C SER A 503 -6.93 5.97 9.94
N ASP A 504 -7.09 6.57 8.76
CA ASP A 504 -6.38 7.80 8.38
C ASP A 504 -4.85 7.61 8.32
N LEU A 505 -4.41 6.63 7.52
CA LEU A 505 -3.00 6.31 7.29
C LEU A 505 -2.57 6.70 5.87
N GLY A 506 -1.41 7.34 5.74
CA GLY A 506 -0.82 7.59 4.43
C GLY A 506 -0.28 6.32 3.75
N GLY A 507 0.08 5.29 4.51
CA GLY A 507 0.64 4.02 4.03
C GLY A 507 -0.20 2.80 4.44
N ALA A 508 0.45 1.65 4.57
CA ALA A 508 -0.19 0.39 4.94
C ALA A 508 -0.47 0.34 6.45
N PRO A 509 -1.63 -0.17 6.90
CA PRO A 509 -1.89 -0.47 8.30
C PRO A 509 -0.83 -1.40 8.91
N ILE A 510 -0.62 -2.56 8.28
CA ILE A 510 0.31 -3.58 8.77
C ILE A 510 1.20 -4.06 7.62
N ILE A 511 2.49 -4.09 7.90
CA ILE A 511 3.52 -4.71 7.06
C ILE A 511 4.22 -5.78 7.89
N ALA A 512 4.43 -6.96 7.31
CA ALA A 512 5.17 -8.04 7.94
C ALA A 512 6.17 -8.67 6.98
N GLY A 513 7.34 -9.02 7.51
CA GLY A 513 8.41 -9.70 6.78
C GLY A 513 9.58 -8.78 6.47
N GLY A 514 10.53 -9.27 5.68
CA GLY A 514 11.74 -8.52 5.32
C GLY A 514 12.20 -8.83 3.90
N TYR A 515 12.38 -7.79 3.10
CA TYR A 515 12.88 -7.86 1.73
C TYR A 515 14.37 -7.44 1.72
N MET A 516 15.22 -8.28 1.12
CA MET A 516 16.58 -8.02 0.60
C MET A 516 17.53 -7.11 1.42
N ALA A 517 18.33 -7.71 2.30
CA ALA A 517 19.52 -7.08 2.88
C ALA A 517 20.68 -6.88 1.86
N ASP A 518 20.63 -7.47 0.66
CA ASP A 518 21.78 -7.52 -0.26
C ASP A 518 21.88 -6.35 -1.27
N ARG A 519 20.77 -5.85 -1.83
CA ARG A 519 20.77 -4.70 -2.77
C ARG A 519 21.07 -3.37 -2.08
N VAL A 520 20.69 -3.33 -0.82
CA VAL A 520 20.90 -2.27 0.16
C VAL A 520 22.37 -1.98 0.46
N ALA A 521 23.19 -3.03 0.55
CA ALA A 521 24.61 -2.90 0.89
C ALA A 521 25.42 -2.11 -0.16
N ASN A 522 24.84 -1.87 -1.35
CA ASN A 522 25.42 -1.02 -2.38
C ASN A 522 25.05 0.47 -2.26
N TYR A 523 24.11 0.84 -1.39
CA TYR A 523 23.68 2.23 -1.17
C TYR A 523 24.38 2.84 0.07
N LYS A 524 25.44 3.59 -0.21
CA LYS A 524 26.30 4.25 0.78
C LYS A 524 25.63 5.48 1.44
N TYR A 525 25.50 5.43 2.77
CA TYR A 525 25.42 6.53 3.78
C TYR A 525 24.18 7.45 3.86
N SER A 526 23.58 7.59 5.06
CA SER A 526 23.81 8.74 5.98
C SER A 526 23.11 8.56 7.35
N SER A 527 23.73 9.02 8.43
CA SER A 527 23.31 8.86 9.83
C SER A 527 22.15 9.76 10.30
N ARG A 528 21.29 10.20 9.37
CA ARG A 528 20.12 11.06 9.65
C ARG A 528 18.80 10.49 9.13
N THR A 529 18.83 9.32 8.50
CA THR A 529 17.62 8.64 8.06
C THR A 529 16.88 8.10 9.28
N ALA A 530 15.57 8.30 9.34
CA ALA A 530 14.74 7.42 10.15
C ALA A 530 15.07 5.96 9.79
N TYR A 531 14.80 5.06 10.72
CA TYR A 531 14.89 3.63 10.52
C TYR A 531 13.88 3.22 9.43
N THR A 532 14.18 3.47 8.15
CA THR A 532 13.30 3.15 7.01
C THR A 532 13.41 1.69 6.61
N GLY A 533 13.96 0.83 7.49
CA GLY A 533 13.65 -0.59 7.55
C GLY A 533 13.96 -1.44 6.32
N PHE A 534 14.64 -0.91 5.32
CA PHE A 534 15.15 -1.66 4.17
C PHE A 534 16.48 -1.05 3.72
N ASN A 535 17.33 -0.67 4.67
CA ASN A 535 18.77 -0.55 4.45
C ASN A 535 19.47 -1.38 5.54
N PHE A 536 19.15 -2.68 5.59
CA PHE A 536 19.84 -3.66 6.42
C PHE A 536 21.23 -3.98 5.86
N ASP A 537 22.23 -3.22 6.30
CA ASP A 537 23.54 -3.81 6.53
C ASP A 537 23.40 -4.82 7.68
N GLY A 538 22.85 -6.00 7.37
CA GLY A 538 23.13 -7.20 8.16
C GLY A 538 24.63 -7.50 8.08
N PRO A 539 25.20 -8.29 9.02
CA PRO A 539 26.63 -8.58 9.00
C PRO A 539 27.01 -9.14 7.62
N THR A 540 27.92 -8.43 6.94
CA THR A 540 28.31 -8.62 5.53
C THR A 540 29.15 -9.89 5.30
N THR A 541 28.90 -10.96 6.06
CA THR A 541 29.65 -12.21 5.96
C THR A 541 28.67 -13.38 5.76
N PRO A 542 28.92 -14.26 4.78
CA PRO A 542 28.14 -15.48 4.51
C PRO A 542 27.91 -16.40 5.74
N ASP A 543 28.69 -16.20 6.80
CA ASP A 543 28.72 -17.03 8.01
C ASP A 543 27.97 -16.41 9.20
N SER A 544 27.29 -15.26 9.03
CA SER A 544 26.49 -14.68 10.12
C SER A 544 25.14 -15.38 10.20
N PRO A 545 24.77 -15.98 11.35
CA PRO A 545 23.43 -16.54 11.55
C PRO A 545 22.43 -15.38 11.67
N PHE A 546 21.96 -14.87 10.53
CA PHE A 546 20.83 -13.96 10.47
C PHE A 546 19.57 -14.77 10.77
N ASP A 547 18.90 -14.47 11.87
CA ASP A 547 17.59 -15.05 12.15
C ASP A 547 16.53 -14.35 11.28
N ALA A 548 16.29 -14.92 10.10
CA ALA A 548 15.20 -14.50 9.23
C ALA A 548 13.82 -14.98 9.71
N SER A 549 13.71 -15.62 10.88
CA SER A 549 12.40 -16.02 11.41
C SER A 549 11.59 -14.76 11.73
N ASN A 550 10.63 -14.46 10.87
CA ASN A 550 9.48 -13.66 11.24
C ASN A 550 8.31 -14.63 11.28
N CYS A 551 7.82 -14.94 12.47
CA CYS A 551 6.75 -15.89 12.65
C CYS A 551 5.60 -15.32 13.45
N CYS A 552 4.45 -15.93 13.18
CA CYS A 552 3.41 -16.06 14.19
C CYS A 552 2.78 -14.70 14.50
N LEU A 553 2.75 -13.81 13.50
CA LEU A 553 1.93 -12.61 13.52
C LEU A 553 0.46 -13.02 13.60
N SER A 554 -0.25 -12.46 14.56
CA SER A 554 -1.71 -12.64 14.69
C SER A 554 -2.39 -11.29 14.57
N VAL A 555 -3.26 -11.13 13.57
CA VAL A 555 -4.12 -9.96 13.40
C VAL A 555 -5.56 -10.42 13.51
N ILE A 556 -6.22 -10.08 14.62
CA ILE A 556 -7.49 -10.67 15.02
C ILE A 556 -8.51 -9.60 15.38
N ASN A 557 -9.75 -9.72 14.91
CA ASN A 557 -10.85 -8.84 15.35
C ASN A 557 -10.50 -7.35 15.26
N SER A 558 -9.83 -6.94 14.18
CA SER A 558 -9.34 -5.57 14.00
C SER A 558 -9.93 -4.92 12.76
N THR A 559 -10.03 -3.60 12.78
CA THR A 559 -10.60 -2.82 11.67
C THR A 559 -9.54 -2.00 10.97
N MET A 560 -9.59 -1.95 9.65
CA MET A 560 -8.70 -1.16 8.81
C MET A 560 -9.56 -0.44 7.78
N ASP A 561 -9.59 0.89 7.85
CA ASP A 561 -10.37 1.73 6.95
C ASP A 561 -9.57 2.97 6.62
N ASP A 562 -9.55 3.41 5.37
CA ASP A 562 -9.00 4.71 4.99
C ASP A 562 -7.49 4.80 5.19
N PHE A 563 -6.80 3.97 4.41
CA PHE A 563 -5.33 3.88 4.41
C PHE A 563 -4.77 4.03 2.99
N GLY A 564 -3.45 4.10 2.86
CA GLY A 564 -2.79 4.39 1.58
C GLY A 564 -3.17 5.76 1.00
N LEU A 565 -3.45 6.74 1.87
CA LEU A 565 -3.85 8.09 1.47
C LEU A 565 -2.74 8.88 0.76
N LEU A 566 -1.48 8.49 0.95
CA LEU A 566 -0.33 9.03 0.20
C LEU A 566 0.25 7.94 -0.70
N SER A 567 0.43 6.75 -0.14
CA SER A 567 1.01 5.59 -0.80
C SER A 567 -0.07 4.64 -1.27
N THR A 568 -0.51 4.83 -2.50
CA THR A 568 -1.73 4.21 -3.02
C THR A 568 -1.56 2.75 -3.51
N GLY A 569 -0.34 2.24 -3.57
CA GLY A 569 -0.07 0.84 -3.95
C GLY A 569 -0.17 -0.18 -2.82
N VAL A 570 -0.49 0.24 -1.60
CA VAL A 570 -0.38 -0.61 -0.40
C VAL A 570 -1.53 -1.60 -0.23
N ALA A 571 -1.31 -2.59 0.65
CA ALA A 571 -2.36 -3.46 1.17
C ALA A 571 -2.79 -3.02 2.58
N GLY A 572 -3.98 -3.45 3.01
CA GLY A 572 -4.39 -3.36 4.42
C GLY A 572 -3.46 -4.17 5.32
N ILE A 573 -3.19 -5.41 4.91
CA ILE A 573 -2.16 -6.27 5.51
C ILE A 573 -1.24 -6.75 4.39
N ALA A 574 0.01 -6.28 4.40
CA ALA A 574 1.04 -6.68 3.45
C ALA A 574 2.04 -7.62 4.12
N ILE A 575 2.19 -8.82 3.59
CA ILE A 575 3.14 -9.82 4.08
C ILE A 575 4.10 -10.18 2.96
N THR A 576 5.37 -9.83 3.10
CA THR A 576 6.39 -10.20 2.11
C THR A 576 6.86 -11.63 2.35
N HIS A 577 7.49 -11.85 3.50
CA HIS A 577 8.16 -13.09 3.88
C HIS A 577 8.01 -13.30 5.39
N ALA A 578 6.96 -14.00 5.81
CA ALA A 578 6.70 -14.35 7.20
C ALA A 578 5.95 -15.68 7.31
N GLN A 579 6.16 -16.41 8.41
CA GLN A 579 5.66 -17.78 8.60
C GLN A 579 4.56 -17.86 9.66
N SER A 580 3.70 -18.87 9.55
CA SER A 580 2.68 -19.27 10.53
C SER A 580 1.80 -18.12 11.06
N PHE A 581 1.44 -17.16 10.22
CA PHE A 581 0.61 -16.04 10.65
C PHE A 581 -0.89 -16.36 10.59
N THR A 582 -1.65 -15.68 11.43
CA THR A 582 -3.11 -15.79 11.51
C THR A 582 -3.74 -14.42 11.28
N ILE A 583 -4.51 -14.28 10.21
CA ILE A 583 -5.31 -13.08 9.93
C ILE A 583 -6.77 -13.51 10.01
N SER A 584 -7.47 -13.14 11.07
CA SER A 584 -8.86 -13.55 11.21
C SER A 584 -9.82 -12.54 11.82
N HIS A 585 -11.09 -12.62 11.41
CA HIS A 585 -12.17 -11.78 11.94
C HIS A 585 -11.91 -10.26 11.77
N ASN A 586 -11.13 -9.86 10.76
CA ASN A 586 -10.85 -8.45 10.51
C ASN A 586 -11.83 -7.85 9.52
N THR A 587 -12.07 -6.55 9.63
CA THR A 587 -12.78 -5.76 8.62
C THR A 587 -11.79 -4.84 7.93
N ILE A 588 -11.55 -5.05 6.63
CA ILE A 588 -10.62 -4.27 5.82
C ILE A 588 -11.42 -3.60 4.70
N ARG A 589 -11.48 -2.27 4.70
CA ARG A 589 -12.29 -1.51 3.73
C ARG A 589 -11.55 -0.32 3.15
N ASN A 590 -11.97 0.13 1.98
CA ASN A 590 -11.48 1.33 1.29
C ASN A 590 -9.96 1.28 1.09
N SER A 591 -9.49 0.18 0.52
CA SER A 591 -8.09 0.01 0.16
C SER A 591 -7.83 0.63 -1.21
N PRO A 592 -6.77 1.42 -1.41
CA PRO A 592 -6.45 1.95 -2.73
C PRO A 592 -5.82 0.91 -3.66
N SER A 593 -5.42 -0.27 -3.16
CA SER A 593 -4.96 -1.39 -3.98
C SER A 593 -5.42 -2.74 -3.45
N PHE A 594 -4.79 -3.26 -2.39
CA PHE A 594 -5.05 -4.60 -1.88
C PHE A 594 -5.72 -4.65 -0.51
N GLY A 595 -6.60 -5.61 -0.27
CA GLY A 595 -7.11 -5.89 1.07
C GLY A 595 -6.03 -6.58 1.91
N ILE A 596 -5.73 -7.83 1.55
CA ILE A 596 -4.64 -8.62 2.11
C ILE A 596 -3.74 -9.07 0.96
N ALA A 597 -2.42 -8.96 1.13
CA ALA A 597 -1.47 -9.36 0.13
C ALA A 597 -0.31 -10.15 0.76
N VAL A 598 -0.02 -11.34 0.22
CA VAL A 598 0.98 -12.28 0.76
C VAL A 598 1.98 -12.72 -0.33
N GLY A 599 3.28 -12.64 -0.03
CA GLY A 599 4.39 -13.12 -0.85
C GLY A 599 4.92 -12.09 -1.85
N SER A 600 6.24 -11.97 -2.06
CA SER A 600 6.81 -10.86 -2.85
C SER A 600 7.84 -11.25 -3.93
N ASP A 601 7.98 -12.54 -4.23
CA ASP A 601 9.09 -13.05 -5.05
C ASP A 601 8.90 -12.79 -6.56
N TRP A 602 9.28 -11.58 -7.01
CA TRP A 602 9.53 -11.26 -8.43
C TRP A 602 10.83 -11.85 -8.96
N ASP A 603 11.74 -12.31 -8.10
CA ASP A 603 13.00 -12.90 -8.54
C ASP A 603 12.79 -14.37 -8.93
N HIS A 604 12.48 -14.53 -10.22
CA HIS A 604 12.48 -15.76 -10.99
C HIS A 604 13.78 -16.60 -10.90
N ALA A 605 14.79 -16.23 -10.10
CA ALA A 605 16.14 -16.78 -10.13
C ALA A 605 16.58 -17.53 -8.86
N LEU A 606 15.70 -18.32 -8.22
CA LEU A 606 16.10 -19.34 -7.24
C LEU A 606 16.06 -20.81 -7.70
N PRO A 607 15.99 -21.20 -9.00
CA PRO A 607 16.15 -22.63 -9.35
C PRO A 607 17.55 -23.22 -9.08
N ALA A 608 18.56 -22.42 -8.71
CA ALA A 608 19.96 -22.88 -8.72
C ALA A 608 20.62 -23.17 -7.37
N ASN A 609 20.00 -22.89 -6.22
CA ASN A 609 20.60 -23.18 -4.90
C ASN A 609 19.63 -23.91 -3.97
N ARG A 610 19.31 -25.17 -4.31
CA ARG A 610 18.57 -26.15 -3.49
C ARG A 610 19.21 -26.48 -2.11
N ASN A 611 20.27 -25.79 -1.70
CA ASN A 611 21.00 -26.04 -0.44
C ASN A 611 21.05 -24.83 0.49
N SER A 612 20.32 -23.78 0.19
CA SER A 612 20.36 -22.57 1.01
C SER A 612 19.23 -22.66 2.05
N LEU A 613 19.59 -22.49 3.33
CA LEU A 613 18.69 -22.27 4.49
C LEU A 613 17.76 -21.04 4.34
N TYR A 614 17.54 -20.56 3.11
CA TYR A 614 17.00 -19.25 2.73
C TYR A 614 15.73 -19.37 1.88
N SER A 615 15.00 -20.49 1.93
CA SER A 615 13.61 -20.54 1.43
C SER A 615 12.69 -19.87 2.45
N ILE A 616 12.58 -18.54 2.39
CA ILE A 616 11.72 -17.75 3.28
C ILE A 616 10.29 -17.72 2.70
N GLY A 617 9.66 -18.87 2.49
CA GLY A 617 8.27 -18.93 2.02
C GLY A 617 7.25 -18.55 3.12
N SER A 618 6.08 -18.06 2.72
CA SER A 618 4.99 -17.67 3.62
C SER A 618 4.07 -18.84 3.97
N PHE A 619 4.59 -19.84 4.69
CA PHE A 619 3.88 -21.10 4.97
C PHE A 619 3.21 -21.19 6.34
N GLY A 620 2.28 -22.14 6.51
CA GLY A 620 1.52 -22.34 7.76
C GLY A 620 0.53 -21.23 8.07
N THR A 621 0.17 -20.46 7.07
CA THR A 621 -0.68 -19.28 7.15
C THR A 621 -2.16 -19.63 7.28
N THR A 622 -2.92 -18.87 8.07
CA THR A 622 -4.39 -18.89 8.06
C THR A 622 -4.95 -17.50 7.80
N ILE A 623 -5.76 -17.34 6.75
CA ILE A 623 -6.57 -16.16 6.45
C ILE A 623 -8.04 -16.58 6.56
N ALA A 624 -8.71 -16.20 7.65
CA ALA A 624 -10.02 -16.75 7.95
C ALA A 624 -11.05 -15.74 8.46
N TYR A 625 -12.29 -15.84 7.96
CA TYR A 625 -13.42 -15.06 8.49
C TYR A 625 -13.23 -13.54 8.45
N ASN A 626 -12.47 -13.03 7.47
CA ASN A 626 -12.30 -11.59 7.28
C ASN A 626 -13.40 -11.03 6.36
N ASP A 627 -13.78 -9.79 6.59
CA ASP A 627 -14.59 -8.97 5.70
C ASP A 627 -13.68 -8.00 4.95
N ILE A 628 -13.55 -8.17 3.63
CA ILE A 628 -12.63 -7.40 2.80
C ILE A 628 -13.44 -6.73 1.70
N SER A 629 -13.53 -5.41 1.72
CA SER A 629 -14.39 -4.67 0.81
C SER A 629 -13.78 -3.39 0.24
N ASN A 630 -14.35 -2.89 -0.86
CA ASN A 630 -13.95 -1.62 -1.47
C ASN A 630 -12.44 -1.56 -1.77
N CYS A 631 -11.89 -2.63 -2.37
CA CYS A 631 -10.50 -2.63 -2.82
C CYS A 631 -10.37 -1.90 -4.14
N GLY A 632 -9.30 -1.14 -4.29
CA GLY A 632 -9.11 -0.22 -5.40
C GLY A 632 -9.98 1.06 -5.34
N TYR A 633 -10.36 1.49 -4.14
CA TYR A 633 -11.06 2.75 -3.90
C TYR A 633 -10.20 3.70 -3.05
N GLU A 634 -10.27 5.00 -3.36
CA GLU A 634 -9.78 6.08 -2.51
C GLU A 634 -10.98 6.88 -1.97
N LYS A 635 -10.87 7.55 -0.80
CA LYS A 635 -11.90 8.52 -0.38
C LYS A 635 -11.63 9.89 -0.96
N ASN A 636 -12.69 10.52 -1.46
CA ASN A 636 -12.64 11.93 -1.85
C ASN A 636 -12.72 12.86 -0.63
N PRO A 637 -12.53 14.19 -0.77
CA PRO A 637 -12.60 15.12 0.36
C PRO A 637 -13.93 15.17 1.11
N ALA A 638 -15.02 14.63 0.54
CA ALA A 638 -16.32 14.50 1.20
C ALA A 638 -16.48 13.16 1.96
N GLY A 639 -15.44 12.32 1.98
CA GLY A 639 -15.46 11.00 2.62
C GLY A 639 -16.15 9.91 1.80
N VAL A 640 -16.48 10.17 0.53
CA VAL A 640 -17.14 9.21 -0.34
C VAL A 640 -16.09 8.34 -1.05
N PRO A 641 -16.21 7.00 -1.01
CA PRO A 641 -15.38 6.10 -1.81
C PRO A 641 -15.54 6.41 -3.30
N VAL A 642 -14.42 6.55 -3.99
CA VAL A 642 -14.34 6.75 -5.44
C VAL A 642 -13.24 5.85 -5.99
N PRO A 643 -13.31 5.41 -7.25
CA PRO A 643 -12.25 4.58 -7.84
C PRO A 643 -10.85 5.18 -7.63
N GLY A 644 -9.91 4.33 -7.22
CA GLY A 644 -8.55 4.70 -6.84
C GLY A 644 -7.73 5.35 -7.96
N GLY A 645 -6.83 6.24 -7.56
CA GLY A 645 -6.00 7.04 -8.46
C GLY A 645 -4.82 6.33 -9.14
N SER A 646 -4.19 5.35 -8.50
CA SER A 646 -2.94 4.73 -8.97
C SER A 646 -3.12 3.40 -9.71
N MET A 647 -4.33 3.14 -10.17
CA MET A 647 -4.74 1.79 -10.55
C MET A 647 -4.71 1.64 -12.06
N VAL A 648 -3.49 1.48 -12.57
CA VAL A 648 -3.25 1.24 -13.98
C VAL A 648 -3.43 -0.24 -14.31
N ASN A 649 -2.94 -1.16 -13.47
CA ASN A 649 -3.09 -2.61 -13.62
C ASN A 649 -2.67 -3.39 -12.34
N ASP A 650 -3.06 -4.67 -12.29
CA ASP A 650 -2.67 -5.71 -11.31
C ASP A 650 -2.97 -5.36 -9.84
N PHE A 651 -4.25 -5.39 -9.45
CA PHE A 651 -4.68 -5.19 -8.07
C PHE A 651 -5.82 -6.14 -7.68
N GLY A 652 -6.11 -6.28 -6.39
CA GLY A 652 -7.21 -7.15 -5.96
C GLY A 652 -7.46 -7.15 -4.47
N CYS A 653 -8.51 -7.80 -4.00
CA CYS A 653 -8.80 -7.82 -2.56
C CYS A 653 -7.93 -8.81 -1.80
N LEU A 654 -7.91 -10.07 -2.24
CA LEU A 654 -7.06 -11.11 -1.68
C LEU A 654 -5.96 -11.44 -2.70
N TYR A 655 -4.71 -11.18 -2.35
CA TYR A 655 -3.56 -11.43 -3.23
C TYR A 655 -2.57 -12.41 -2.60
N VAL A 656 -2.16 -13.42 -3.35
CA VAL A 656 -1.14 -14.40 -2.94
C VAL A 656 -0.15 -14.64 -4.05
N ARG A 657 1.14 -14.77 -3.72
CA ARG A 657 2.21 -15.10 -4.66
C ARG A 657 3.31 -15.94 -4.05
N GLY A 658 3.93 -16.81 -4.86
CA GLY A 658 5.03 -17.68 -4.43
C GLY A 658 4.58 -18.91 -3.66
N PRO A 659 5.50 -19.82 -3.29
CA PRO A 659 5.15 -21.06 -2.59
C PRO A 659 4.73 -20.80 -1.13
N GLN A 660 3.53 -21.27 -0.78
CA GLN A 660 2.92 -21.14 0.54
C GLN A 660 3.02 -22.43 1.38
N ASP A 661 3.64 -23.48 0.85
CA ASP A 661 4.03 -24.71 1.56
C ASP A 661 5.54 -24.99 1.40
N GLY A 662 6.29 -23.98 0.93
CA GLY A 662 7.71 -24.08 0.60
C GLY A 662 7.97 -25.09 -0.52
N ASP A 663 8.48 -26.26 -0.18
CA ASP A 663 8.74 -27.37 -1.11
C ASP A 663 7.64 -28.44 -1.09
N GLY A 664 6.55 -28.22 -0.34
CA GLY A 664 5.48 -29.19 -0.10
C GLY A 664 5.65 -30.04 1.14
N ALA A 665 6.73 -29.86 1.92
CA ALA A 665 6.90 -30.48 3.22
C ALA A 665 6.35 -29.64 4.38
N LYS A 666 5.99 -28.37 4.13
CA LYS A 666 5.45 -27.45 5.16
C LYS A 666 3.91 -27.47 5.15
N PRO A 667 3.27 -27.05 6.27
CA PRO A 667 1.83 -26.83 6.28
C PRO A 667 1.43 -25.82 5.22
N ARG A 668 0.35 -26.13 4.50
CA ARG A 668 -0.26 -25.30 3.46
C ARG A 668 -0.87 -24.04 4.06
N MET A 669 -1.06 -23.02 3.22
CA MET A 669 -1.87 -21.86 3.56
C MET A 669 -3.35 -22.22 3.53
N SER A 670 -4.11 -21.80 4.54
CA SER A 670 -5.56 -21.94 4.58
C SER A 670 -6.26 -20.59 4.39
N ILE A 671 -7.14 -20.50 3.40
CA ILE A 671 -8.00 -19.34 3.14
C ILE A 671 -9.45 -19.80 3.32
N ILE A 672 -10.11 -19.42 4.41
CA ILE A 672 -11.40 -20.01 4.77
C ILE A 672 -12.43 -19.03 5.34
N GLY A 673 -13.67 -19.11 4.87
CA GLY A 673 -14.77 -18.35 5.51
C GLY A 673 -14.73 -16.84 5.29
N ASN A 674 -13.91 -16.34 4.37
CA ASN A 674 -13.78 -14.90 4.12
C ASN A 674 -14.96 -14.39 3.28
N ASN A 675 -15.36 -13.15 3.57
CA ASN A 675 -16.32 -12.38 2.79
C ASN A 675 -15.55 -11.28 2.05
N VAL A 676 -15.44 -11.38 0.73
CA VAL A 676 -14.60 -10.51 -0.10
C VAL A 676 -15.44 -9.89 -1.20
N HIS A 677 -15.59 -8.56 -1.20
CA HIS A 677 -16.52 -7.95 -2.13
C HIS A 677 -16.20 -6.53 -2.59
N ASP A 678 -16.87 -6.12 -3.67
CA ASP A 678 -16.83 -4.75 -4.21
C ASP A 678 -15.41 -4.25 -4.49
N VAL A 679 -14.66 -5.00 -5.31
CA VAL A 679 -13.43 -4.49 -5.92
C VAL A 679 -13.77 -3.47 -7.02
N SER A 680 -12.97 -2.42 -7.15
CA SER A 680 -13.08 -1.40 -8.19
C SER A 680 -12.67 -1.96 -9.56
N SER A 681 -13.25 -1.43 -10.65
CA SER A 681 -12.79 -1.76 -12.01
C SER A 681 -11.51 -1.04 -12.43
N GLY A 682 -11.00 -0.13 -11.59
CA GLY A 682 -9.96 0.79 -11.97
C GLY A 682 -10.53 1.90 -12.85
N ALA A 683 -9.89 3.07 -12.84
CA ALA A 683 -10.39 4.26 -13.50
C ALA A 683 -9.54 4.75 -14.69
N TRP A 684 -8.34 4.20 -14.90
CA TRP A 684 -7.36 4.83 -15.80
C TRP A 684 -6.80 3.84 -16.83
N LEU A 685 -6.67 4.33 -18.07
CA LEU A 685 -6.12 3.56 -19.19
C LEU A 685 -4.67 3.15 -18.91
N THR A 686 -4.38 1.84 -18.94
CA THR A 686 -3.00 1.34 -19.01
C THR A 686 -2.43 1.34 -20.41
N PHE A 687 -1.11 1.51 -20.47
CA PHE A 687 -0.30 1.27 -21.66
C PHE A 687 0.53 -0.01 -21.47
N ASP A 688 0.33 -1.01 -22.35
CA ASP A 688 0.99 -2.33 -22.30
C ASP A 688 2.48 -2.34 -22.77
N GLY A 689 3.08 -1.15 -22.92
CA GLY A 689 4.47 -0.97 -23.34
C GLY A 689 4.78 -1.39 -24.79
N LYS A 690 3.85 -1.98 -25.55
CA LYS A 690 4.10 -2.51 -26.91
C LYS A 690 3.26 -1.84 -27.99
N THR A 691 2.10 -1.29 -27.67
CA THR A 691 1.28 -0.53 -28.63
C THR A 691 0.57 0.67 -28.01
N PRO A 692 0.36 1.77 -28.76
CA PRO A 692 -0.47 2.90 -28.32
C PRO A 692 -1.97 2.60 -28.40
N THR A 693 -2.35 1.33 -28.25
CA THR A 693 -3.76 0.98 -28.20
C THR A 693 -4.29 1.40 -26.84
N ARG A 694 -5.17 2.41 -26.83
CA ARG A 694 -6.05 2.71 -25.70
C ARG A 694 -6.92 1.49 -25.45
N ARG A 695 -6.41 0.49 -24.75
CA ARG A 695 -7.26 -0.54 -24.19
C ARG A 695 -7.80 0.06 -22.90
N ALA A 696 -9.13 0.19 -22.82
CA ALA A 696 -9.81 0.37 -21.56
C ALA A 696 -9.53 -0.86 -20.70
N HIS A 697 -8.41 -0.87 -19.98
CA HIS A 697 -8.17 -1.81 -18.91
C HIS A 697 -8.96 -1.35 -17.69
N GLY A 698 -10.28 -1.48 -17.78
CA GLY A 698 -11.20 -1.40 -16.64
C GLY A 698 -11.45 -2.78 -16.04
N PHE A 699 -10.42 -3.64 -15.93
CA PHE A 699 -10.60 -5.09 -15.75
C PHE A 699 -9.55 -5.78 -14.89
N ASP A 700 -8.69 -5.04 -14.20
CA ASP A 700 -7.62 -5.66 -13.40
C ASP A 700 -7.94 -5.72 -11.91
N GLY A 701 -9.12 -5.24 -11.49
CA GLY A 701 -9.62 -5.52 -10.15
C GLY A 701 -10.04 -6.98 -10.03
N VAL A 702 -9.41 -7.70 -9.11
CA VAL A 702 -9.67 -9.12 -8.85
C VAL A 702 -10.11 -9.31 -7.40
N LEU A 703 -11.17 -10.07 -7.13
CA LEU A 703 -11.53 -10.39 -5.74
C LEU A 703 -10.54 -11.40 -5.13
N ASP A 704 -10.26 -12.46 -5.88
CA ASP A 704 -9.39 -13.60 -5.50
C ASP A 704 -8.22 -13.73 -6.49
N TYR A 705 -7.02 -13.30 -6.09
CA TYR A 705 -5.87 -13.13 -6.99
C TYR A 705 -4.64 -13.93 -6.54
N HIS A 706 -4.36 -15.05 -7.20
CA HIS A 706 -3.14 -15.84 -7.01
C HIS A 706 -2.21 -15.66 -8.22
N ASP A 707 -1.05 -15.04 -8.01
CA ASP A 707 -0.18 -14.48 -9.05
C ASP A 707 1.19 -15.17 -9.14
N GLY A 708 1.89 -15.01 -10.28
CA GLY A 708 3.34 -15.28 -10.39
C GLY A 708 3.83 -16.57 -11.05
N ASN A 709 2.95 -17.45 -11.57
CA ASN A 709 3.31 -18.80 -12.04
C ASN A 709 3.92 -19.74 -10.95
N ASP A 710 3.95 -19.31 -9.69
CA ASP A 710 4.61 -19.99 -8.57
C ASP A 710 3.77 -20.04 -7.27
N ALA A 711 2.59 -19.39 -7.24
CA ALA A 711 1.62 -19.57 -6.16
C ALA A 711 1.26 -21.05 -6.00
N SER A 712 1.48 -21.60 -4.81
CA SER A 712 1.33 -23.04 -4.57
C SER A 712 1.16 -23.40 -3.11
N GLY A 713 0.51 -24.53 -2.82
CA GLY A 713 0.29 -25.02 -1.47
C GLY A 713 -0.86 -24.31 -0.74
N ILE A 714 -1.95 -24.02 -1.45
CA ILE A 714 -3.10 -23.26 -0.94
C ILE A 714 -4.31 -24.18 -0.76
N ASP A 715 -4.94 -24.12 0.40
CA ASP A 715 -6.22 -24.74 0.74
C ASP A 715 -7.27 -23.64 0.92
N GLU A 716 -8.08 -23.39 -0.11
CA GLU A 716 -9.09 -22.35 -0.11
C GLU A 716 -10.50 -22.94 -0.05
N SER A 717 -11.29 -22.55 0.94
CA SER A 717 -12.66 -23.07 1.03
C SER A 717 -13.67 -22.22 1.75
N ASN A 718 -14.95 -22.42 1.42
CA ASN A 718 -16.06 -21.75 2.09
C ASN A 718 -15.89 -20.23 2.11
N ASN A 719 -15.36 -19.62 1.06
CA ASN A 719 -15.27 -18.17 0.92
C ASN A 719 -16.40 -17.65 0.03
N LEU A 720 -16.81 -16.40 0.26
CA LEU A 720 -17.77 -15.69 -0.56
C LEU A 720 -17.08 -14.51 -1.22
N PHE A 721 -17.06 -14.54 -2.55
CA PHE A 721 -16.50 -13.51 -3.41
C PHE A 721 -17.62 -12.91 -4.26
N TYR A 722 -17.91 -11.62 -4.12
CA TYR A 722 -18.92 -11.00 -4.97
C TYR A 722 -18.68 -9.54 -5.31
N ASN A 723 -19.31 -9.06 -6.38
CA ASN A 723 -19.29 -7.64 -6.71
C ASN A 723 -20.70 -7.17 -7.06
N LEU A 724 -21.22 -6.21 -6.28
CA LEU A 724 -22.54 -5.63 -6.50
C LEU A 724 -22.47 -4.41 -7.43
N ASN A 725 -21.28 -3.91 -7.75
CA ASN A 725 -21.07 -2.77 -8.65
C ASN A 725 -21.89 -1.51 -8.27
N SER A 726 -22.22 -1.34 -6.99
CA SER A 726 -23.08 -0.24 -6.52
C SER A 726 -22.33 1.07 -6.26
N LEU A 727 -20.99 1.03 -6.22
CA LEU A 727 -20.13 2.11 -5.72
C LEU A 727 -19.34 2.88 -6.79
N ASP A 728 -19.40 2.49 -8.07
CA ASP A 728 -18.71 3.23 -9.14
C ASP A 728 -19.68 4.10 -9.97
N PRO A 729 -19.78 5.41 -9.66
CA PRO A 729 -20.60 6.34 -10.43
C PRO A 729 -19.91 6.84 -11.72
N VAL A 730 -18.59 6.62 -11.87
CA VAL A 730 -17.77 7.14 -12.99
C VAL A 730 -17.75 6.15 -14.14
N HIS A 731 -17.63 4.87 -13.84
CA HIS A 731 -17.67 3.77 -14.79
C HIS A 731 -18.73 2.72 -14.41
N PRO A 732 -20.03 3.11 -14.30
CA PRO A 732 -21.08 2.19 -13.91
C PRO A 732 -21.18 1.04 -14.94
N GLY A 733 -20.72 -0.14 -14.53
CA GLY A 733 -20.95 -1.39 -15.25
C GLY A 733 -19.76 -2.08 -15.90
N TYR A 734 -18.53 -1.75 -15.56
CA TYR A 734 -17.40 -2.61 -15.91
C TYR A 734 -17.38 -3.86 -14.99
N PRO A 735 -17.49 -5.08 -15.53
CA PRO A 735 -17.42 -6.29 -14.72
C PRO A 735 -15.96 -6.59 -14.34
N ASN A 736 -15.72 -6.83 -13.04
CA ASN A 736 -14.41 -7.19 -12.51
C ASN A 736 -14.15 -8.69 -12.56
N ARG A 737 -12.88 -9.09 -12.43
CA ARG A 737 -12.52 -10.51 -12.34
C ARG A 737 -12.96 -11.02 -10.97
N LEU A 738 -13.71 -12.12 -10.97
CA LEU A 738 -14.03 -12.81 -9.72
C LEU A 738 -12.79 -13.50 -9.17
N MET A 739 -11.99 -14.11 -10.05
CA MET A 739 -10.73 -14.75 -9.66
C MET A 739 -9.68 -14.72 -10.78
N GLN A 740 -8.40 -14.74 -10.40
CA GLN A 740 -7.28 -14.91 -11.32
C GLN A 740 -6.23 -15.76 -10.64
N HIS A 741 -6.03 -16.98 -11.13
CA HIS A 741 -5.07 -17.90 -10.52
C HIS A 741 -4.03 -18.39 -11.54
N THR A 742 -2.78 -18.00 -11.33
CA THR A 742 -1.66 -18.30 -12.24
C THR A 742 -0.57 -19.08 -11.50
N GLY A 743 -0.20 -20.27 -12.00
CA GLY A 743 0.88 -21.06 -11.41
C GLY A 743 0.49 -22.09 -10.36
N ASN A 744 -0.80 -22.29 -10.16
CA ASN A 744 -1.37 -23.07 -9.05
C ASN A 744 -0.85 -24.51 -9.00
N MET A 745 0.09 -24.79 -8.11
CA MET A 745 0.61 -26.13 -7.88
C MET A 745 0.23 -26.62 -6.49
N ARG A 746 -0.34 -27.83 -6.41
CA ARG A 746 -0.80 -28.42 -5.14
C ARG A 746 -1.78 -27.51 -4.43
N ASP A 747 -2.75 -26.97 -5.16
CA ASP A 747 -3.81 -26.14 -4.60
C ASP A 747 -5.15 -26.88 -4.62
N ASP A 748 -5.95 -26.67 -3.58
CA ASP A 748 -7.29 -27.22 -3.43
C ASP A 748 -8.27 -26.07 -3.15
N TYR A 749 -9.28 -25.92 -4.01
CA TYR A 749 -10.32 -24.89 -3.93
C TYR A 749 -11.69 -25.57 -3.85
N TRP A 750 -12.46 -25.34 -2.78
CA TRP A 750 -13.77 -25.97 -2.64
C TRP A 750 -14.81 -25.21 -1.83
N ASN A 751 -16.10 -25.41 -2.15
CA ASN A 751 -17.22 -24.77 -1.48
C ASN A 751 -17.18 -23.22 -1.49
N ASN A 752 -16.50 -22.60 -2.44
CA ASN A 752 -16.50 -21.14 -2.59
C ASN A 752 -17.71 -20.68 -3.44
N ILE A 753 -18.20 -19.47 -3.17
CA ILE A 753 -19.21 -18.79 -3.98
C ILE A 753 -18.55 -17.60 -4.65
N TYR A 754 -18.66 -17.53 -5.98
CA TYR A 754 -18.22 -16.40 -6.80
C TYR A 754 -19.45 -15.81 -7.51
N TYR A 755 -19.79 -14.55 -7.23
CA TYR A 755 -20.97 -13.89 -7.82
C TYR A 755 -20.62 -12.53 -8.43
N GLY A 756 -20.86 -12.37 -9.73
CA GLY A 756 -20.68 -11.10 -10.43
C GLY A 756 -21.99 -10.53 -10.96
N PHE A 757 -22.24 -9.24 -10.70
CA PHE A 757 -23.35 -8.51 -11.31
C PHE A 757 -22.90 -7.71 -12.53
N VAL A 758 -23.64 -7.83 -13.64
CA VAL A 758 -23.34 -7.13 -14.90
C VAL A 758 -24.56 -6.33 -15.34
N PRO A 759 -24.45 -4.99 -15.45
CA PRO A 759 -25.59 -4.17 -15.84
C PRO A 759 -26.16 -4.51 -17.22
N ALA A 760 -27.47 -4.33 -17.35
CA ALA A 760 -28.19 -4.51 -18.61
C ALA A 760 -27.62 -3.63 -19.73
N GLY A 761 -27.40 -4.20 -20.91
CA GLY A 761 -26.89 -3.46 -22.08
C GLY A 761 -25.36 -3.33 -22.18
N PHE A 762 -24.60 -3.78 -21.17
CA PHE A 762 -23.14 -3.87 -21.28
C PHE A 762 -22.75 -4.86 -22.39
N LYS A 763 -21.87 -4.43 -23.31
CA LYS A 763 -21.35 -5.26 -24.40
C LYS A 763 -19.91 -5.62 -24.11
N TYR A 764 -19.66 -6.91 -23.94
CA TYR A 764 -18.31 -7.46 -23.85
C TYR A 764 -17.56 -7.16 -25.16
N PRO A 765 -16.37 -6.53 -25.11
CA PRO A 765 -15.47 -6.62 -26.23
C PRO A 765 -15.06 -8.10 -26.45
N LYS A 766 -14.50 -8.45 -27.61
CA LYS A 766 -14.31 -9.86 -28.03
C LYS A 766 -13.43 -10.74 -27.12
N ASP A 767 -12.72 -10.14 -26.17
CA ASP A 767 -11.74 -10.81 -25.28
C ASP A 767 -12.22 -10.89 -23.81
N PHE A 768 -13.52 -10.67 -23.55
CA PHE A 768 -14.01 -10.36 -22.20
C PHE A 768 -15.03 -11.36 -21.68
N ALA A 769 -14.73 -11.90 -20.50
CA ALA A 769 -15.62 -12.72 -19.69
C ALA A 769 -15.37 -12.51 -18.20
N ALA A 770 -16.24 -13.05 -17.35
CA ALA A 770 -15.82 -13.48 -16.03
C ALA A 770 -14.69 -14.51 -16.19
N GLN A 771 -13.46 -14.04 -16.04
CA GLN A 771 -12.28 -14.86 -16.26
C GLN A 771 -12.07 -15.70 -15.00
N ALA A 772 -12.11 -17.02 -15.19
CA ALA A 772 -11.58 -18.01 -14.29
C ALA A 772 -10.26 -18.45 -14.92
N PHE A 773 -9.17 -17.73 -14.65
CA PHE A 773 -7.85 -18.11 -15.16
C PHE A 773 -7.27 -19.22 -14.30
N TYR A 774 -6.91 -20.33 -14.95
CA TYR A 774 -6.14 -21.41 -14.35
C TYR A 774 -4.90 -21.64 -15.21
N GLY A 775 -3.78 -21.06 -14.78
CA GLY A 775 -2.51 -21.20 -15.48
C GLY A 775 -1.72 -22.40 -14.98
N ALA A 776 -1.54 -23.41 -15.84
CA ALA A 776 -0.42 -24.33 -15.70
C ALA A 776 0.88 -23.55 -15.95
N GLY A 777 1.80 -23.49 -14.99
CA GLY A 777 3.17 -23.06 -15.29
C GLY A 777 3.70 -23.85 -16.49
N ASP A 778 4.31 -23.19 -17.47
CA ASP A 778 4.96 -23.86 -18.60
C ASP A 778 6.06 -24.78 -18.04
N PRO A 779 6.00 -26.11 -18.20
CA PRO A 779 7.02 -27.00 -17.65
C PRO A 779 8.35 -26.92 -18.41
N ASN A 780 8.38 -26.27 -19.58
CA ASN A 780 9.61 -25.87 -20.26
C ASN A 780 10.06 -24.47 -19.85
N SER A 781 9.30 -23.77 -19.00
CA SER A 781 9.76 -22.57 -18.35
C SER A 781 11.02 -22.95 -17.55
N PRO A 782 12.15 -22.26 -17.76
CA PRO A 782 13.33 -22.45 -16.91
C PRO A 782 13.06 -22.10 -15.42
N TRP A 783 11.86 -21.59 -15.14
CA TRP A 783 11.36 -21.15 -13.84
C TRP A 783 10.34 -22.12 -13.21
N ALA A 784 9.88 -23.15 -13.93
CA ALA A 784 8.97 -24.14 -13.36
C ALA A 784 9.71 -25.05 -12.38
N ILE A 785 9.11 -25.28 -11.20
CA ILE A 785 9.63 -26.24 -10.22
C ILE A 785 9.60 -27.63 -10.87
N PRO A 786 10.73 -28.36 -10.98
CA PRO A 786 10.72 -29.74 -11.48
C PRO A 786 9.98 -30.63 -10.48
N ILE A 787 8.79 -31.12 -10.84
CA ILE A 787 7.97 -31.99 -9.98
C ILE A 787 8.30 -33.46 -10.28
N GLU A 788 8.79 -34.17 -9.27
CA GLU A 788 8.84 -35.63 -9.25
C GLU A 788 7.66 -36.17 -8.43
N GLY A 789 6.56 -36.63 -9.06
CA GLY A 789 5.49 -37.34 -8.35
C GLY A 789 4.08 -37.30 -9.01
N PRO A 790 3.12 -38.16 -8.56
CA PRO A 790 1.79 -38.34 -9.17
C PRO A 790 0.64 -37.49 -8.56
N GLN A 791 0.92 -36.39 -7.85
CA GLN A 791 -0.15 -35.55 -7.25
C GLN A 791 -0.81 -34.62 -8.29
N PRO A 792 -2.13 -34.35 -8.21
CA PRO A 792 -2.76 -33.35 -9.06
C PRO A 792 -2.18 -31.97 -8.75
N PHE A 793 -1.93 -31.21 -9.80
CA PHE A 793 -1.46 -29.83 -9.84
C PHE A 793 -2.50 -28.86 -9.26
N LEU A 794 -3.80 -29.13 -9.44
CA LEU A 794 -4.89 -28.28 -8.92
C LEU A 794 -6.20 -29.09 -8.75
N ARG A 795 -6.92 -28.89 -7.64
CA ARG A 795 -8.32 -29.33 -7.48
C ARG A 795 -9.26 -28.14 -7.32
N PHE A 796 -10.30 -28.10 -8.12
CA PHE A 796 -11.34 -27.07 -8.07
C PHE A 796 -12.70 -27.77 -8.08
N THR A 797 -13.35 -27.89 -6.92
CA THR A 797 -14.55 -28.73 -6.79
C THR A 797 -15.58 -28.12 -5.86
N ARG A 798 -16.88 -28.31 -6.15
CA ARG A 798 -17.99 -27.83 -5.29
C ARG A 798 -18.10 -26.30 -5.16
N ASN A 799 -17.63 -25.57 -6.15
CA ASN A 799 -17.75 -24.11 -6.19
C ASN A 799 -19.02 -23.70 -6.95
N ILE A 800 -19.61 -22.56 -6.56
CA ILE A 800 -20.74 -21.94 -7.26
C ILE A 800 -20.24 -20.67 -7.94
N ILE A 801 -20.40 -20.58 -9.26
CA ILE A 801 -20.00 -19.43 -10.06
C ILE A 801 -21.23 -18.87 -10.77
N VAL A 802 -21.55 -17.62 -10.49
CA VAL A 802 -22.74 -16.94 -11.01
C VAL A 802 -22.38 -15.63 -11.66
N ILE A 803 -22.88 -15.43 -12.88
CA ILE A 803 -22.88 -14.14 -13.56
C ILE A 803 -24.32 -13.72 -13.82
N ASP A 804 -24.74 -12.63 -13.19
CA ASP A 804 -26.09 -12.11 -13.29
C ASP A 804 -26.13 -10.93 -14.27
N GLN A 805 -26.66 -11.15 -15.47
CA GLN A 805 -26.82 -10.12 -16.50
C GLN A 805 -28.28 -10.03 -17.01
N PRO A 806 -29.17 -9.33 -16.29
CA PRO A 806 -30.56 -9.18 -16.70
C PRO A 806 -30.69 -8.48 -18.07
N GLY A 807 -31.23 -9.17 -19.09
CA GLY A 807 -31.62 -8.56 -20.38
C GLY A 807 -30.48 -8.12 -21.32
N GLY A 808 -29.23 -8.56 -21.08
CA GLY A 808 -28.07 -8.25 -21.94
C GLY A 808 -27.77 -9.31 -23.03
N PRO A 809 -26.98 -8.98 -24.07
CA PRO A 809 -26.54 -9.95 -25.08
C PRO A 809 -25.61 -11.02 -24.48
N ALA A 810 -25.51 -12.21 -25.08
CA ALA A 810 -24.59 -13.28 -24.66
C ALA A 810 -23.19 -12.78 -24.33
N ALA A 811 -22.79 -12.94 -23.07
CA ALA A 811 -21.41 -12.80 -22.65
C ALA A 811 -20.74 -14.12 -23.00
N PRO A 812 -19.58 -14.14 -23.69
CA PRO A 812 -18.80 -15.35 -23.69
C PRO A 812 -18.34 -15.59 -22.25
N PHE A 813 -18.74 -16.71 -21.64
CA PHE A 813 -18.08 -17.19 -20.42
C PHE A 813 -16.74 -17.81 -20.83
N GLN A 814 -15.66 -17.05 -20.67
CA GLN A 814 -14.31 -17.46 -21.03
C GLN A 814 -13.66 -18.13 -19.82
N HIS A 815 -13.88 -19.43 -19.70
CA HIS A 815 -12.96 -20.30 -18.97
C HIS A 815 -11.63 -20.33 -19.74
N ASN A 816 -10.72 -19.44 -19.40
CA ASN A 816 -9.32 -19.52 -19.82
C ASN A 816 -8.60 -20.52 -18.92
N LEU A 817 -8.82 -21.79 -19.20
CA LEU A 817 -7.97 -22.85 -18.69
C LEU A 817 -6.73 -22.83 -19.60
N ASP A 818 -5.63 -22.20 -19.18
CA ASP A 818 -4.36 -22.26 -19.91
C ASP A 818 -3.75 -23.64 -19.66
N VAL A 819 -4.28 -24.63 -20.37
CA VAL A 819 -3.84 -26.03 -20.32
C VAL A 819 -2.81 -26.25 -21.42
N ARG A 820 -1.70 -25.48 -21.37
CA ARG A 820 -0.56 -25.66 -22.28
C ARG A 820 -0.05 -27.11 -22.35
N ASN A 821 -0.36 -27.94 -21.35
CA ASN A 821 -0.11 -29.37 -21.37
C ASN A 821 -1.35 -30.23 -21.13
N ARG A 822 -1.83 -30.84 -22.22
CA ARG A 822 -2.94 -31.80 -22.27
C ARG A 822 -2.57 -33.12 -21.59
N ASN A 823 -2.88 -33.26 -20.29
CA ASN A 823 -3.37 -34.46 -19.57
C ASN A 823 -2.76 -34.68 -18.16
N GLN A 824 -3.62 -35.23 -17.28
CA GLN A 824 -3.40 -35.94 -15.99
C GLN A 824 -3.20 -35.15 -14.68
N PHE A 825 -3.10 -33.82 -14.70
CA PHE A 825 -2.74 -33.08 -13.49
C PHE A 825 -3.84 -32.18 -12.89
N TYR A 826 -5.06 -32.17 -13.40
CA TYR A 826 -6.14 -31.30 -12.92
C TYR A 826 -7.39 -32.08 -12.51
N LYS A 827 -8.10 -31.59 -11.49
CA LYS A 827 -9.43 -32.08 -11.12
C LYS A 827 -10.40 -30.91 -10.97
N ASN A 828 -11.17 -30.65 -12.02
CA ASN A 828 -12.32 -29.77 -12.02
C ASN A 828 -13.58 -30.63 -12.10
N ASP A 829 -14.40 -30.65 -11.06
CA ASP A 829 -15.63 -31.45 -11.04
C ASP A 829 -16.58 -31.02 -9.92
N TYR A 830 -17.87 -31.34 -10.08
CA TYR A 830 -18.92 -31.02 -9.11
C TYR A 830 -19.09 -29.53 -8.82
N ASN A 831 -18.83 -28.67 -9.80
CA ASN A 831 -19.08 -27.24 -9.71
C ASN A 831 -20.46 -26.88 -10.25
N MET A 832 -20.93 -25.68 -9.94
CA MET A 832 -22.19 -25.13 -10.43
C MET A 832 -21.95 -23.81 -11.14
N TYR A 833 -22.34 -23.74 -12.40
CA TYR A 833 -22.15 -22.57 -13.25
C TYR A 833 -23.52 -22.04 -13.70
N PHE A 834 -23.76 -20.74 -13.47
CA PHE A 834 -25.01 -20.10 -13.86
C PHE A 834 -24.78 -18.73 -14.48
N GLU A 835 -25.36 -18.51 -15.66
CA GLU A 835 -25.49 -17.18 -16.27
C GLU A 835 -26.98 -16.87 -16.44
N ARG A 836 -27.48 -15.80 -15.79
CA ARG A 836 -28.91 -15.54 -15.82
C ARG A 836 -29.41 -15.26 -17.24
N GLY A 837 -30.28 -16.14 -17.73
CA GLY A 837 -30.98 -15.99 -18.99
C GLY A 837 -30.26 -16.52 -20.23
N LYS A 838 -29.18 -17.32 -20.07
CA LYS A 838 -28.38 -17.84 -21.19
C LYS A 838 -27.78 -19.22 -20.91
N THR A 839 -27.62 -20.02 -21.97
CA THR A 839 -26.87 -21.28 -21.95
C THR A 839 -25.37 -21.03 -22.10
N ILE A 840 -24.56 -21.72 -21.29
CA ILE A 840 -23.07 -21.68 -21.37
C ILE A 840 -22.63 -22.44 -22.63
N VAL A 841 -21.94 -21.79 -23.56
CA VAL A 841 -21.72 -22.33 -24.93
C VAL A 841 -20.31 -22.76 -25.31
N ASP A 842 -19.21 -22.19 -24.78
CA ASP A 842 -17.83 -22.49 -25.26
C ASP A 842 -16.78 -22.43 -24.12
N TYR A 843 -15.76 -23.30 -24.14
CA TYR A 843 -14.47 -23.16 -23.42
C TYR A 843 -13.39 -22.61 -24.36
N VAL A 844 -12.40 -21.88 -23.84
CA VAL A 844 -11.29 -21.33 -24.64
C VAL A 844 -9.96 -21.85 -24.09
N ASP A 845 -9.24 -22.64 -24.89
CA ASP A 845 -7.84 -23.05 -24.66
C ASP A 845 -6.91 -22.16 -25.53
N TYR A 846 -5.65 -21.97 -25.15
CA TYR A 846 -4.66 -21.12 -25.84
C TYR A 846 -4.25 -21.65 -27.24
N GLY A 847 -4.97 -22.64 -27.78
CA GLY A 847 -4.88 -23.17 -29.14
C GLY A 847 -6.20 -23.20 -29.92
N GLY A 848 -7.33 -22.73 -29.34
CA GLY A 848 -8.65 -22.68 -29.99
C GLY A 848 -9.84 -22.83 -29.02
N LYS A 849 -11.05 -22.73 -29.57
CA LYS A 849 -12.30 -23.04 -28.83
C LYS A 849 -12.44 -24.55 -28.62
N MET A 850 -12.86 -24.97 -27.43
CA MET A 850 -13.21 -26.34 -27.06
C MET A 850 -14.66 -26.37 -26.58
N SER A 851 -15.43 -27.38 -26.98
CA SER A 851 -16.80 -27.58 -26.50
C SER A 851 -16.83 -28.21 -25.10
N ILE A 852 -17.93 -28.00 -24.35
CA ILE A 852 -18.16 -28.68 -23.06
C ILE A 852 -18.15 -30.21 -23.20
N ASP A 853 -18.64 -30.74 -24.33
CA ASP A 853 -18.66 -32.19 -24.58
C ASP A 853 -17.25 -32.75 -24.78
N GLU A 854 -16.35 -31.98 -25.43
CA GLU A 854 -14.93 -32.32 -25.54
C GLU A 854 -14.24 -32.28 -24.18
N TRP A 855 -14.55 -31.30 -23.32
CA TRP A 855 -14.01 -31.16 -21.97
C TRP A 855 -14.42 -32.31 -21.03
N ARG A 856 -15.67 -32.78 -21.15
CA ARG A 856 -16.23 -33.90 -20.37
C ARG A 856 -15.79 -35.27 -20.87
N SER A 857 -15.38 -35.37 -22.13
CA SER A 857 -14.98 -36.63 -22.74
C SER A 857 -13.50 -36.94 -22.50
N PRO A 858 -13.06 -38.21 -22.60
CA PRO A 858 -11.65 -38.55 -22.63
C PRO A 858 -10.91 -37.81 -23.77
N PRO A 859 -9.65 -37.36 -23.55
CA PRO A 859 -8.80 -37.69 -22.40
C PRO A 859 -8.95 -36.76 -21.19
N PHE A 860 -9.76 -35.69 -21.27
CA PHE A 860 -9.87 -34.67 -20.22
C PHE A 860 -10.70 -35.15 -19.03
N SER A 861 -11.91 -35.68 -19.29
CA SER A 861 -12.83 -36.21 -18.26
C SER A 861 -13.08 -35.25 -17.08
N GLN A 862 -13.24 -33.97 -17.37
CA GLN A 862 -13.45 -32.90 -16.38
C GLN A 862 -14.92 -32.44 -16.36
N ASP A 863 -15.38 -31.86 -15.26
CA ASP A 863 -16.74 -31.33 -15.07
C ASP A 863 -17.87 -32.31 -15.44
N VAL A 864 -17.60 -33.61 -15.35
CA VAL A 864 -18.53 -34.70 -15.73
C VAL A 864 -19.76 -34.72 -14.84
N HIS A 865 -19.67 -34.22 -13.61
CA HIS A 865 -20.78 -34.11 -12.67
C HIS A 865 -21.18 -32.66 -12.36
N SER A 866 -20.51 -31.66 -12.95
CA SER A 866 -20.83 -30.25 -12.74
C SER A 866 -22.17 -29.87 -13.37
N LEU A 867 -22.88 -28.93 -12.76
CA LEU A 867 -24.16 -28.39 -13.23
C LEU A 867 -23.92 -27.10 -14.02
N PHE A 868 -24.58 -26.97 -15.17
CA PHE A 868 -24.51 -25.80 -16.04
C PHE A 868 -25.91 -25.28 -16.30
N ASP A 869 -26.07 -23.95 -16.34
CA ASP A 869 -27.37 -23.29 -16.56
C ASP A 869 -28.42 -23.71 -15.53
N VAL A 870 -27.99 -23.85 -14.28
CA VAL A 870 -28.85 -24.13 -13.13
C VAL A 870 -28.80 -22.92 -12.20
N ASP A 871 -29.93 -22.28 -11.93
CA ASP A 871 -29.99 -21.13 -11.01
C ASP A 871 -29.76 -21.62 -9.56
N PRO A 872 -28.80 -21.06 -8.81
CA PRO A 872 -28.61 -21.40 -7.40
C PRO A 872 -29.81 -21.02 -6.52
N ASN A 873 -30.68 -20.12 -7.00
CA ASN A 873 -31.86 -19.64 -6.30
C ASN A 873 -31.53 -19.00 -4.94
N PHE A 874 -30.52 -18.13 -4.92
CA PHE A 874 -30.18 -17.30 -3.77
C PHE A 874 -31.35 -16.40 -3.36
N LYS A 875 -31.44 -16.09 -2.06
CA LYS A 875 -32.55 -15.35 -1.44
C LYS A 875 -32.59 -13.90 -1.87
N ASP A 876 -31.49 -13.17 -1.70
CA ASP A 876 -31.38 -11.75 -2.08
C ASP A 876 -29.94 -11.34 -2.40
N PRO A 877 -29.35 -11.88 -3.48
CA PRO A 877 -27.95 -11.63 -3.82
C PRO A 877 -27.68 -10.16 -4.17
N ALA A 878 -28.70 -9.38 -4.55
CA ALA A 878 -28.55 -7.94 -4.82
C ALA A 878 -28.22 -7.12 -3.56
N HIS A 879 -28.46 -7.69 -2.37
CA HIS A 879 -28.14 -7.08 -1.08
C HIS A 879 -27.17 -7.95 -0.26
N GLY A 880 -26.41 -8.84 -0.92
CA GLY A 880 -25.39 -9.67 -0.28
C GLY A 880 -25.92 -10.93 0.42
N ASP A 881 -27.20 -11.27 0.31
CA ASP A 881 -27.77 -12.50 0.89
C ASP A 881 -27.71 -13.66 -0.12
N PHE A 882 -26.61 -14.42 -0.02
CA PHE A 882 -26.34 -15.62 -0.80
C PHE A 882 -26.84 -16.91 -0.13
N THR A 883 -27.72 -16.81 0.87
CA THR A 883 -28.41 -17.99 1.39
C THR A 883 -29.39 -18.54 0.35
N PHE A 884 -29.59 -19.85 0.32
CA PHE A 884 -30.57 -20.45 -0.60
C PHE A 884 -32.00 -20.16 -0.14
N LYS A 885 -32.92 -19.91 -1.08
CA LYS A 885 -34.36 -19.97 -0.78
C LYS A 885 -34.68 -21.42 -0.35
N SER A 886 -35.37 -21.59 0.79
CA SER A 886 -35.65 -22.89 1.47
C SER A 886 -35.92 -24.07 0.53
N THR A 887 -35.50 -25.28 0.93
CA THR A 887 -35.64 -26.55 0.19
C THR A 887 -37.09 -26.84 -0.24
N GLY A 888 -37.46 -26.42 -1.44
CA GLY A 888 -38.77 -26.60 -2.08
C GLY A 888 -38.65 -26.34 -3.59
N GLU A 889 -39.68 -26.64 -4.38
CA GLU A 889 -39.66 -26.55 -5.86
C GLU A 889 -38.96 -25.27 -6.35
N GLY A 890 -37.88 -25.44 -7.11
CA GLY A 890 -36.99 -24.37 -7.55
C GLY A 890 -35.64 -24.29 -6.81
N ALA A 891 -35.41 -25.10 -5.77
CA ALA A 891 -34.07 -25.32 -5.23
C ALA A 891 -33.26 -26.18 -6.23
N PRO A 892 -32.03 -25.81 -6.61
CA PRO A 892 -31.20 -26.51 -7.61
C PRO A 892 -30.93 -27.99 -7.27
N CYS A 893 -31.20 -28.38 -6.02
CA CYS A 893 -30.93 -29.67 -5.43
C CYS A 893 -32.19 -30.52 -5.21
N ALA A 894 -33.37 -30.00 -5.57
CA ALA A 894 -34.63 -30.75 -5.53
C ALA A 894 -34.67 -31.77 -6.70
N GLY A 895 -34.73 -33.07 -6.38
CA GLY A 895 -34.89 -34.13 -7.37
C GLY A 895 -33.59 -34.84 -7.82
N THR A 896 -32.40 -34.40 -7.37
CA THR A 896 -31.11 -35.07 -7.64
C THR A 896 -30.77 -36.18 -6.64
N GLY A 897 -31.69 -36.50 -5.71
CA GLY A 897 -31.45 -37.48 -4.64
C GLY A 897 -30.37 -37.06 -3.63
N GLY A 898 -29.98 -35.77 -3.59
CA GLY A 898 -28.89 -35.28 -2.74
C GLY A 898 -27.49 -35.63 -3.26
N VAL A 899 -27.35 -36.06 -4.52
CA VAL A 899 -26.09 -36.61 -5.06
C VAL A 899 -25.29 -35.59 -5.88
N SER A 900 -25.77 -34.36 -6.09
CA SER A 900 -24.91 -33.28 -6.62
C SER A 900 -24.04 -32.71 -5.49
N PRO A 901 -22.71 -32.81 -5.51
CA PRO A 901 -21.84 -32.30 -4.45
C PRO A 901 -21.70 -30.78 -4.42
N ALA A 902 -22.10 -30.05 -5.48
CA ALA A 902 -22.35 -28.60 -5.40
C ALA A 902 -23.57 -28.28 -4.52
N CYS A 903 -24.44 -29.26 -4.27
CA CYS A 903 -25.57 -29.18 -3.35
C CYS A 903 -25.24 -29.66 -1.92
N GLY A 904 -23.98 -30.02 -1.66
CA GLY A 904 -23.50 -30.50 -0.36
C GLY A 904 -23.25 -29.41 0.68
N PHE A 905 -23.65 -28.16 0.42
CA PHE A 905 -23.74 -27.10 1.44
C PHE A 905 -24.78 -27.53 2.48
N ALA A 906 -24.37 -28.38 3.43
CA ALA A 906 -25.24 -28.88 4.51
C ALA A 906 -25.67 -27.76 5.47
N GLU A 907 -25.02 -26.60 5.37
CA GLU A 907 -25.29 -25.40 6.14
C GLU A 907 -25.48 -24.24 5.15
N PRO A 908 -26.48 -23.35 5.34
CA PRO A 908 -26.55 -22.12 4.57
C PRO A 908 -25.23 -21.35 4.73
N PHE A 909 -24.69 -20.82 3.64
CA PHE A 909 -23.63 -19.81 3.74
C PHE A 909 -24.25 -18.59 4.42
N ILE A 910 -24.09 -18.48 5.73
CA ILE A 910 -24.48 -17.30 6.49
C ILE A 910 -23.24 -16.40 6.44
N PRO A 911 -23.27 -15.27 5.70
CA PRO A 911 -22.25 -14.24 5.87
C PRO A 911 -22.19 -13.93 7.36
N TRP A 912 -21.00 -13.95 7.95
CA TRP A 912 -20.84 -13.56 9.35
C TRP A 912 -21.51 -12.20 9.56
N ASP A 913 -22.22 -11.98 10.67
CA ASP A 913 -22.78 -10.64 10.94
C ASP A 913 -21.63 -9.73 11.39
N TYR A 914 -20.96 -9.12 10.41
CA TYR A 914 -19.86 -8.18 10.62
C TYR A 914 -20.32 -6.82 11.20
N THR A 915 -21.63 -6.60 11.37
CA THR A 915 -22.19 -5.32 11.83
C THR A 915 -22.49 -5.27 13.33
N ALA A 916 -22.52 -6.40 14.01
CA ALA A 916 -22.71 -6.47 15.45
C ALA A 916 -21.39 -6.22 16.19
N ALA A 917 -21.31 -5.11 16.94
CA ALA A 917 -20.26 -4.88 17.92
C ALA A 917 -20.34 -5.96 19.02
N GLY A 918 -19.60 -7.06 18.81
CA GLY A 918 -19.60 -8.24 19.68
C GLY A 918 -19.67 -9.52 18.85
N ALA A 919 -18.50 -10.04 18.50
CA ALA A 919 -18.32 -11.28 17.75
C ALA A 919 -18.99 -12.48 18.45
N HIS A 920 -19.76 -13.26 17.68
CA HIS A 920 -20.10 -14.65 17.96
C HIS A 920 -20.00 -15.47 16.70
#